data_AF-A0A7V3SC28-F1
#
_entry.id   AF-A0A7V3SC28-F1
#
_cell.length_a   1.000
_cell.length_b   1.000
_cell.length_c   1.000
_cell.angle_alpha   90.00
_cell.angle_beta   90.00
_cell.angle_gamma   90.00
#
_symmetry.space_group_name_H-M   'P 1'
#
loop_
_entity.id
_entity.type
_entity.pdbx_description
1 polymer ?
#
loop_
_entity_poly.entity_id
_entity_poly.type
_entity_poly.pdbx_seq_one_letter_code
_entity_poly.pdbx_strand_id
1 'polypeptide(L)'
;MTAGVLSRSSTSHWAEVIRRPSAWFLAALFLLITFIQYAQLLEHPSYLANLTANLGMTRYATERILYLIPIIWVALLFGGKAGIGVACVALVSMLPRDVLISDSPEDALAETAVIFVIGNLSAFAIGSLRRERERRAELEEAHRELQENLRVIEESRKRLAALNKTSSIISQSLELSQVLDSAVKCVMNVMGADIVRIYTLDETSGELLLAAYEGVSERFVKTVGRIKIGEGFNGAVAESGKPLYVEDAFEDPRLTRAAVREENIHSQLIVPLISKGKVVGTLAVAMRSYRQFEPAEVDLLTTIGNQIGVAVENARLYQEEREVGGQLRKVADELRTSEQRYRELFENAHDAIWLVDLEGRIIAANRASTRLTGYSPEELHNQRAEMLLSAESIEVAKEMEHGLLTGGQSGAMGELKLVKKDGSEAIVQLASTLVFSDGQPAAFQHIARDVTAERRMKENLQFFLQHVTKGEEEERKRIARELHDETIQALVALCQQIDGLASGGKGLPRDARRRLAELHRRANDIMQGVRRLTQDLRPATLDNLGLVPALEWLAAEVARYSGVETRVEVIGQKRRLPPETELVIFRVTQEALRNVVKHARASQAVIKLEFGEDKTQVSITDNGTGFDPPMVINDLPRQGKLGLAGMQERMRLVGGSLKIDSRCPGGTIVSIELPS
;
A
#
# COMPACT_ATOMS: atom_id res chain seq x y z
N MET A 1 46.80 46.76 25.85
CA MET A 1 47.76 47.66 25.18
C MET A 1 46.97 48.92 24.87
N THR A 2 47.20 50.12 25.42
CA THR A 2 48.43 50.79 25.84
C THR A 2 48.08 51.87 26.87
N ALA A 3 48.94 51.98 27.89
CA ALA A 3 49.05 53.12 28.79
C ALA A 3 50.00 54.18 28.20
N GLY A 4 49.91 55.43 28.68
CA GLY A 4 50.88 56.52 28.48
C GLY A 4 50.17 57.88 28.53
N VAL A 5 49.97 58.53 29.68
CA VAL A 5 50.94 59.28 30.51
C VAL A 5 51.82 60.23 29.69
N LEU A 6 51.70 61.54 29.99
CA LEU A 6 52.78 62.49 30.36
C LEU A 6 52.22 63.92 30.25
N SER A 7 51.67 64.47 31.35
CA SER A 7 52.36 65.41 32.24
C SER A 7 53.22 66.48 31.53
N ARG A 8 52.57 67.56 31.08
CA ARG A 8 53.26 68.83 30.83
C ARG A 8 53.23 69.69 32.09
N SER A 9 54.43 69.90 32.60
CA SER A 9 54.89 70.77 33.68
C SER A 9 54.16 72.11 33.84
N SER A 10 53.76 72.43 35.07
CA SER A 10 53.15 73.71 35.48
C SER A 10 54.04 74.95 35.35
N THR A 11 55.26 74.81 34.82
CA THR A 11 56.19 75.91 34.57
C THR A 11 55.90 76.67 33.27
N SER A 12 55.14 76.10 32.32
CA SER A 12 54.77 76.78 31.08
C SER A 12 53.64 77.81 31.26
N HIS A 13 52.81 77.65 32.30
CA HIS A 13 51.60 78.45 32.46
C HIS A 13 51.93 79.92 32.80
N TRP A 14 52.91 80.18 33.67
CA TRP A 14 53.31 81.54 34.02
C TRP A 14 54.00 82.29 32.87
N ALA A 15 54.79 81.59 32.06
CA ALA A 15 55.42 82.16 30.87
C ALA A 15 54.37 82.59 29.82
N GLU A 16 53.29 81.82 29.69
CA GLU A 16 52.18 82.12 28.78
C GLU A 16 51.28 83.27 29.31
N VAL A 17 51.10 83.35 30.64
CA VAL A 17 50.39 84.44 31.31
C VAL A 17 51.13 85.77 31.17
N ILE A 18 52.45 85.81 31.41
CA ILE A 18 53.29 87.01 31.29
C ILE A 18 53.36 87.48 29.83
N ARG A 19 53.19 86.60 28.85
CA ARG A 19 53.18 86.98 27.42
C ARG A 19 51.90 87.67 26.97
N ARG A 20 50.80 87.57 27.72
CA ARG A 20 49.53 88.18 27.33
C ARG A 20 49.57 89.70 27.59
N PRO A 21 49.25 90.55 26.60
CA PRO A 21 49.20 92.00 26.78
C PRO A 21 48.27 92.42 27.92
N SER A 22 47.20 91.66 28.15
CA SER A 22 46.24 91.88 29.24
C SER A 22 46.87 91.74 30.63
N ALA A 23 47.88 90.88 30.81
CA ALA A 23 48.55 90.71 32.10
C ALA A 23 49.41 91.93 32.48
N TRP A 24 50.13 92.52 31.51
CA TRP A 24 50.91 93.74 31.73
C TRP A 24 50.04 94.98 31.93
N PHE A 25 48.92 95.08 31.21
CA PHE A 25 47.93 96.13 31.45
C PHE A 25 47.37 96.04 32.88
N LEU A 26 47.06 94.84 33.36
CA LEU A 26 46.58 94.61 34.73
C LEU A 26 47.63 94.93 35.78
N ALA A 27 48.89 94.55 35.55
CA ALA A 27 49.99 94.89 36.44
C ALA A 27 50.22 96.41 36.50
N ALA A 28 50.18 97.10 35.34
CA ALA A 28 50.29 98.55 35.27
C ALA A 28 49.12 99.26 35.94
N LEU A 29 47.89 98.76 35.75
CA LEU A 29 46.69 99.27 36.41
C LEU A 29 46.77 99.09 37.93
N PHE A 30 47.19 97.91 38.40
CA PHE A 30 47.39 97.64 39.82
C PHE A 30 48.44 98.59 40.42
N LEU A 31 49.60 98.72 39.78
CA LEU A 31 50.66 99.66 40.20
C LEU A 31 50.18 101.11 40.19
N LEU A 32 49.38 101.51 39.20
CA LEU A 32 48.80 102.85 39.13
C LEU A 32 47.83 103.10 40.30
N ILE A 33 46.98 102.14 40.63
CA ILE A 33 46.06 102.22 41.78
C ILE A 33 46.86 102.31 43.08
N THR A 34 47.90 101.49 43.25
CA THR A 34 48.80 101.57 44.41
C THR A 34 49.53 102.90 44.47
N PHE A 35 50.00 103.44 43.33
CA PHE A 35 50.65 104.74 43.29
C PHE A 35 49.71 105.87 43.70
N ILE A 36 48.47 105.88 43.19
CA ILE A 36 47.42 106.84 43.58
C ILE A 36 47.18 106.78 45.09
N GLN A 37 47.18 105.59 45.68
CA GLN A 37 46.98 105.38 47.11
C GLN A 37 48.10 106.01 47.97
N TYR A 38 49.34 106.06 47.49
CA TYR A 38 50.48 106.63 48.22
C TYR A 38 50.86 108.07 47.78
N ALA A 39 50.17 108.63 46.78
CA ALA A 39 50.49 109.94 46.19
C ALA A 39 50.39 111.13 47.17
N GLN A 40 49.70 110.98 48.31
CA GLN A 40 49.65 112.01 49.37
C GLN A 40 51.00 112.24 50.07
N LEU A 41 51.93 111.28 50.06
CA LEU A 41 53.28 111.44 50.61
C LEU A 41 54.16 112.38 49.78
N LEU A 42 53.71 112.74 48.57
CA LEU A 42 54.43 113.55 47.58
C LEU A 42 53.86 114.98 47.44
N GLU A 43 53.04 115.45 48.40
CA GLU A 43 52.44 116.81 48.44
C GLU A 43 51.69 117.24 47.16
N HIS A 44 51.27 116.30 46.31
CA HIS A 44 50.50 116.62 45.10
C HIS A 44 48.99 116.54 45.35
N PRO A 45 48.19 117.55 44.94
CA PRO A 45 46.74 117.51 45.03
C PRO A 45 46.18 116.46 44.07
N SER A 46 45.47 115.46 44.59
CA SER A 46 44.94 114.35 43.77
C SER A 46 43.68 114.76 43.01
N TYR A 47 43.71 114.62 41.68
CA TYR A 47 42.60 114.93 40.75
C TYR A 47 41.31 114.11 40.99
N LEU A 48 41.37 112.99 41.72
CA LEU A 48 40.21 112.12 41.97
C LEU A 48 39.23 112.64 43.05
N ALA A 49 39.63 113.63 43.85
CA ALA A 49 38.79 114.17 44.92
C ALA A 49 37.49 114.83 44.41
N ASN A 50 37.49 115.32 43.17
CA ASN A 50 36.32 115.98 42.58
C ASN A 50 35.30 115.01 41.96
N LEU A 51 35.67 113.76 41.68
CA LEU A 51 34.78 112.82 40.99
C LEU A 51 33.80 112.10 41.94
N THR A 52 34.12 112.05 43.23
CA THR A 52 33.45 111.16 44.21
C THR A 52 32.69 111.90 45.31
N ALA A 53 32.79 113.24 45.38
CA ALA A 53 32.04 114.06 46.32
C ALA A 53 30.50 113.85 46.23
N ASN A 54 29.99 113.41 45.08
CA ASN A 54 28.57 113.12 44.86
C ASN A 54 28.10 111.74 45.37
N LEU A 55 28.99 110.84 45.80
CA LEU A 55 28.64 109.47 46.20
C LEU A 55 28.61 109.27 47.73
N GLY A 56 28.83 110.33 48.52
CA GLY A 56 28.82 110.26 49.99
C GLY A 56 29.91 109.37 50.58
N MET A 57 30.86 108.91 49.78
CA MET A 57 31.98 108.08 50.21
C MET A 57 33.17 108.95 50.59
N THR A 58 33.88 108.55 51.65
CA THR A 58 35.15 109.18 52.02
C THR A 58 36.17 108.98 50.89
N ARG A 59 37.08 109.95 50.71
CA ARG A 59 38.17 109.90 49.72
C ARG A 59 38.93 108.56 49.76
N TYR A 60 39.10 108.01 50.95
CA TYR A 60 39.82 106.76 51.21
C TYR A 60 39.04 105.51 50.77
N ALA A 61 37.71 105.48 50.95
CA ALA A 61 36.88 104.35 50.53
C ALA A 61 36.90 104.15 49.00
N THR A 62 36.89 105.24 48.22
CA THR A 62 36.86 105.13 46.75
C THR A 62 38.19 104.61 46.18
N GLU A 63 39.33 105.06 46.73
CA GLU A 63 40.65 104.57 46.32
C GLU A 63 40.79 103.06 46.57
N ARG A 64 40.23 102.56 47.68
CA ARG A 64 40.28 101.13 48.01
C ARG A 64 39.39 100.28 47.08
N ILE A 65 38.19 100.76 46.72
CA ILE A 65 37.27 100.03 45.82
C ILE A 65 37.90 99.73 44.46
N LEU A 66 38.80 100.60 43.97
CA LEU A 66 39.48 100.40 42.69
C LEU A 66 40.27 99.08 42.62
N TYR A 67 40.72 98.53 43.75
CA TYR A 67 41.41 97.24 43.79
C TYR A 67 40.50 96.04 43.50
N LEU A 68 39.17 96.17 43.59
CA LEU A 68 38.26 95.11 43.14
C LEU A 68 38.37 94.87 41.64
N ILE A 69 38.67 95.90 40.85
CA ILE A 69 38.77 95.79 39.39
C ILE A 69 39.86 94.78 38.98
N PRO A 70 41.15 94.92 39.38
CA PRO A 70 42.16 93.93 39.02
C PRO A 70 41.90 92.55 39.64
N ILE A 71 41.32 92.46 40.85
CA ILE A 71 40.97 91.17 41.48
C ILE A 71 39.95 90.41 40.64
N ILE A 72 38.84 91.05 40.29
CA ILE A 72 37.75 90.45 39.50
C ILE A 72 38.24 90.12 38.09
N TRP A 73 39.01 91.01 37.47
CA TRP A 73 39.48 90.83 36.10
C TRP A 73 40.48 89.68 35.99
N VAL A 74 41.39 89.53 36.96
CA VAL A 74 42.31 88.38 37.02
C VAL A 74 41.53 87.10 37.32
N ALA A 75 40.52 87.13 38.19
CA ALA A 75 39.66 85.98 38.43
C ALA A 75 38.94 85.50 37.16
N LEU A 76 38.48 86.43 36.31
CA LEU A 76 37.82 86.14 35.03
C LEU A 76 38.80 85.51 34.02
N LEU A 77 40.00 86.07 33.88
CA LEU A 77 40.95 85.64 32.85
C LEU A 77 41.73 84.37 33.26
N PHE A 78 42.23 84.35 34.49
CA PHE A 78 43.20 83.37 34.97
C PHE A 78 42.63 82.42 36.05
N GLY A 79 41.34 82.58 36.36
CA GLY A 79 40.60 81.71 37.27
C GLY A 79 40.59 82.21 38.71
N GLY A 80 39.65 81.68 39.49
CA GLY A 80 39.38 82.15 40.85
C GLY A 80 40.58 82.10 41.80
N LYS A 81 41.47 81.11 41.66
CA LYS A 81 42.71 81.02 42.47
C LYS A 81 43.66 82.19 42.21
N ALA A 82 43.78 82.64 40.95
CA ALA A 82 44.60 83.78 40.59
C ALA A 82 43.99 85.10 41.10
N GLY A 83 42.67 85.24 41.02
CA GLY A 83 41.95 86.38 41.60
C GLY A 83 42.12 86.49 43.12
N ILE A 84 42.01 85.37 43.85
CA ILE A 84 42.30 85.29 45.29
C ILE A 84 43.75 85.73 45.57
N GLY A 85 44.71 85.27 44.76
CA GLY A 85 46.11 85.69 44.87
C GLY A 85 46.28 87.20 44.74
N VAL A 86 45.62 87.84 43.77
CA VAL A 86 45.65 89.30 43.58
C VAL A 86 44.96 90.03 44.73
N ALA A 87 43.89 89.47 45.31
CA ALA A 87 43.24 90.03 46.50
C ALA A 87 44.18 90.04 47.71
N CYS A 88 44.99 88.98 47.89
CA CYS A 88 46.03 88.95 48.92
C CYS A 88 47.12 90.00 48.69
N VAL A 89 47.56 90.18 47.44
CA VAL A 89 48.54 91.23 47.10
C VAL A 89 47.96 92.62 47.33
N ALA A 90 46.69 92.85 46.99
CA ALA A 90 45.97 94.09 47.28
C ALA A 90 45.93 94.37 48.79
N LEU A 91 45.55 93.37 49.59
CA LEU A 91 45.52 93.49 51.05
C LEU A 91 46.90 93.87 51.62
N VAL A 92 47.96 93.18 51.19
CA VAL A 92 49.34 93.48 51.63
C VAL A 92 49.77 94.89 51.21
N SER A 93 49.34 95.38 50.05
CA SER A 93 49.64 96.76 49.61
C SER A 93 48.87 97.85 50.38
N MET A 94 47.66 97.53 50.85
CA MET A 94 46.79 98.47 51.59
C MET A 94 47.16 98.59 53.07
N LEU A 95 47.45 97.47 53.74
CA LEU A 95 47.64 97.39 55.20
C LEU A 95 48.67 98.39 55.77
N PRO A 96 49.86 98.63 55.16
CA PRO A 96 50.85 99.54 55.73
C PRO A 96 50.33 100.98 55.83
N ARG A 97 49.59 101.47 54.84
CA ARG A 97 48.98 102.81 54.88
C ARG A 97 47.88 102.87 55.93
N ASP A 98 47.04 101.84 55.98
CA ASP A 98 45.87 101.79 56.87
C ASP A 98 46.28 101.84 58.36
N VAL A 99 47.41 101.24 58.71
CA VAL A 99 47.92 101.19 60.10
C VAL A 99 48.82 102.38 60.45
N LEU A 100 49.69 102.82 59.54
CA LEU A 100 50.76 103.78 59.87
C LEU A 100 50.45 105.24 59.52
N ILE A 101 49.53 105.47 58.56
CA ILE A 101 49.33 106.79 57.94
C ILE A 101 47.90 107.30 58.11
N SER A 102 46.92 106.43 58.33
CA SER A 102 45.51 106.83 58.39
C SER A 102 45.17 107.64 59.64
N ASP A 103 44.47 108.77 59.47
CA ASP A 103 43.97 109.60 60.57
C ASP A 103 42.95 108.85 61.47
N SER A 104 42.30 107.80 60.92
CA SER A 104 41.43 106.86 61.64
C SER A 104 41.76 105.41 61.24
N PRO A 105 42.60 104.69 62.01
CA PRO A 105 43.04 103.34 61.65
C PRO A 105 41.93 102.28 61.74
N GLU A 106 40.97 102.42 62.67
CA GLU A 106 39.90 101.42 62.86
C GLU A 106 38.95 101.35 61.65
N ASP A 107 38.48 102.50 61.17
CA ASP A 107 37.62 102.57 59.97
C ASP A 107 38.36 102.12 58.71
N ALA A 108 39.65 102.45 58.61
CA ALA A 108 40.51 102.08 57.50
C ALA A 108 40.66 100.56 57.36
N LEU A 109 40.92 99.87 58.47
CA LEU A 109 41.05 98.42 58.50
C LEU A 109 39.71 97.73 58.21
N ALA A 110 38.59 98.27 58.69
CA ALA A 110 37.26 97.74 58.42
C ALA A 110 36.92 97.78 56.91
N GLU A 111 37.17 98.90 56.24
CA GLU A 111 36.93 99.04 54.80
C GLU A 111 37.82 98.11 53.96
N THR A 112 39.11 98.01 54.30
CA THR A 112 40.05 97.10 53.62
C THR A 112 39.64 95.63 53.82
N ALA A 113 39.15 95.27 55.00
CA ALA A 113 38.60 93.94 55.26
C ALA A 113 37.37 93.65 54.38
N VAL A 114 36.45 94.62 54.24
CA VAL A 114 35.27 94.49 53.37
C VAL A 114 35.68 94.24 51.92
N ILE A 115 36.64 95.00 51.38
CA ILE A 115 37.10 94.86 50.00
C ILE A 115 37.82 93.54 49.77
N PHE A 116 38.63 93.10 50.73
CA PHE A 116 39.28 91.80 50.66
C PHE A 116 38.25 90.66 50.65
N VAL A 117 37.22 90.73 51.50
CA VAL A 117 36.12 89.75 51.53
C VAL A 117 35.35 89.73 50.21
N ILE A 118 34.95 90.90 49.70
CA ILE A 118 34.23 91.02 48.42
C ILE A 118 35.08 90.49 47.27
N GLY A 119 36.37 90.85 47.21
CA GLY A 119 37.29 90.41 46.17
C GLY A 119 37.46 88.89 46.14
N ASN A 120 37.63 88.24 47.29
CA ASN A 120 37.73 86.79 47.39
C ASN A 120 36.40 86.09 47.04
N LEU A 121 35.26 86.61 47.49
CA LEU A 121 33.93 86.08 47.15
C LEU A 121 33.67 86.14 45.64
N SER A 122 33.95 87.27 44.99
CA SER A 122 33.82 87.41 43.54
C SER A 122 34.74 86.45 42.80
N ALA A 123 36.01 86.33 43.22
CA ALA A 123 36.97 85.42 42.60
C ALA A 123 36.55 83.95 42.74
N PHE A 124 36.04 83.55 43.90
CA PHE A 124 35.52 82.21 44.14
C PHE A 124 34.28 81.91 43.28
N ALA A 125 33.31 82.84 43.23
CA ALA A 125 32.08 82.70 42.45
C ALA A 125 32.37 82.49 40.95
N ILE A 126 33.29 83.29 40.39
CA ILE A 126 33.74 83.16 38.99
C ILE A 126 34.38 81.79 38.74
N GLY A 127 35.23 81.33 39.66
CA GLY A 127 35.86 80.01 39.57
C GLY A 127 34.87 78.85 39.68
N SER A 128 33.76 79.02 40.40
CA SER A 128 32.69 78.01 40.49
C SER A 128 31.90 77.92 39.19
N LEU A 129 31.46 79.06 38.64
CA LEU A 129 30.67 79.12 37.41
C LEU A 129 31.40 78.53 36.19
N ARG A 130 32.71 78.74 36.09
CA ARG A 130 33.51 78.18 34.99
C ARG A 130 33.57 76.66 35.03
N ARG A 131 33.78 76.07 36.22
CA ARG A 131 33.82 74.61 36.41
C ARG A 131 32.47 73.95 36.10
N GLU A 132 31.37 74.62 36.39
CA GLU A 132 30.03 74.09 36.09
C GLU A 132 29.74 74.08 34.58
N ARG A 133 30.21 75.11 33.84
CA ARG A 133 30.08 75.14 32.38
C ARG A 133 30.88 74.04 31.69
N GLU A 134 32.10 73.77 32.15
CA GLU A 134 32.94 72.71 31.58
C GLU A 134 32.29 71.33 31.75
N ARG A 135 31.75 71.01 32.94
CA ARG A 135 31.05 69.72 33.17
C ARG A 135 29.79 69.55 32.33
N ARG A 136 29.02 70.62 32.09
CA ARG A 136 27.81 70.54 31.26
C ARG A 136 28.13 70.23 29.80
N ALA A 137 29.20 70.82 29.26
CA ALA A 137 29.63 70.55 27.89
C ALA A 137 30.06 69.08 27.71
N GLU A 138 30.84 68.52 28.63
CA GLU A 138 31.25 67.11 28.59
C GLU A 138 30.07 66.14 28.66
N LEU A 139 29.06 66.45 29.49
CA LEU A 139 27.86 65.61 29.64
C LEU A 139 26.98 65.61 28.37
N GLU A 140 26.85 66.76 27.70
CA GLU A 140 26.09 66.88 26.46
C GLU A 140 26.73 66.13 25.28
N GLU A 141 28.07 66.11 25.22
CA GLU A 141 28.81 65.39 24.18
C GLU A 141 28.68 63.86 24.36
N ALA A 142 28.88 63.36 25.58
CA ALA A 142 28.69 61.95 25.90
C ALA A 142 27.23 61.48 25.68
N HIS A 143 26.25 62.35 25.94
CA HIS A 143 24.84 62.02 25.72
C HIS A 143 24.50 61.87 24.22
N ARG A 144 25.08 62.72 23.35
CA ARG A 144 24.88 62.59 21.90
C ARG A 144 25.47 61.30 21.34
N GLU A 145 26.70 60.97 21.74
CA GLU A 145 27.37 59.75 21.26
C GLU A 145 26.63 58.48 21.68
N LEU A 146 26.07 58.46 22.90
CA LEU A 146 25.23 57.36 23.37
C LEU A 146 23.92 57.24 22.58
N GLN A 147 23.27 58.36 22.24
CA GLN A 147 22.03 58.34 21.46
C GLN A 147 22.26 57.86 20.02
N GLU A 148 23.36 58.24 19.39
CA GLU A 148 23.76 57.78 18.04
C GLU A 148 23.90 56.25 18.02
N ASN A 149 24.65 55.68 18.97
CA ASN A 149 24.89 54.24 19.08
C ASN A 149 23.62 53.45 19.38
N LEU A 150 22.76 53.95 20.26
CA LEU A 150 21.47 53.31 20.56
C LEU A 150 20.57 53.23 19.32
N ARG A 151 20.56 54.29 18.50
CA ARG A 151 19.75 54.33 17.27
C ARG A 151 20.20 53.27 16.25
N VAL A 152 21.51 53.14 16.05
CA VAL A 152 22.09 52.13 15.15
C VAL A 152 21.78 50.69 15.63
N ILE A 153 21.87 50.45 16.94
CA ILE A 153 21.56 49.13 17.52
C ILE A 153 20.07 48.78 17.40
N GLU A 154 19.17 49.73 17.64
CA GLU A 154 17.72 49.50 17.49
C GLU A 154 17.32 49.20 16.05
N GLU A 155 17.91 49.90 15.08
CA GLU A 155 17.65 49.67 13.66
C GLU A 155 18.14 48.29 13.20
N SER A 156 19.32 47.87 13.68
CA SER A 156 19.84 46.52 13.46
C SER A 156 18.97 45.44 14.11
N ARG A 157 18.50 45.64 15.36
CA ARG A 157 17.55 44.72 16.02
C ARG A 157 16.23 44.60 15.27
N LYS A 158 15.67 45.70 14.78
CA LYS A 158 14.41 45.68 14.00
C LYS A 158 14.57 44.90 12.70
N ARG A 159 15.70 45.05 11.99
CA ARG A 159 16.00 44.30 10.76
C ARG A 159 16.13 42.80 11.01
N LEU A 160 16.86 42.41 12.06
CA LEU A 160 17.00 41.00 12.47
C LEU A 160 15.68 40.37 12.94
N ALA A 161 14.84 41.13 13.66
CA ALA A 161 13.53 40.64 14.12
C ALA A 161 12.56 40.42 12.97
N ALA A 162 12.55 41.30 11.96
CA ALA A 162 11.75 41.12 10.75
C ALA A 162 12.17 39.85 9.99
N LEU A 163 13.48 39.64 9.79
CA LEU A 163 14.04 38.44 9.16
C LEU A 163 13.64 37.14 9.87
N ASN A 164 13.78 37.08 11.20
CA ASN A 164 13.41 35.90 11.98
C ASN A 164 11.91 35.58 11.92
N LYS A 165 11.05 36.61 11.91
CA LYS A 165 9.60 36.43 11.82
C LYS A 165 9.17 35.85 10.48
N THR A 166 9.80 36.28 9.39
CA THR A 166 9.49 35.75 8.05
C THR A 166 10.12 34.39 7.80
N SER A 167 11.32 34.15 8.34
CA SER A 167 11.98 32.83 8.34
C SER A 167 11.11 31.75 9.02
N SER A 168 10.47 32.08 10.14
CA SER A 168 9.54 31.18 10.82
C SER A 168 8.31 30.81 9.96
N ILE A 169 7.87 31.66 9.02
CA ILE A 169 6.74 31.38 8.13
C ILE A 169 7.16 30.35 7.07
N ILE A 170 8.38 30.49 6.53
CA ILE A 170 8.96 29.58 5.53
C ILE A 170 9.13 28.18 6.14
N SER A 171 9.51 28.08 7.42
CA SER A 171 9.68 26.78 8.10
C SER A 171 8.39 26.12 8.59
N GLN A 172 7.22 26.77 8.49
CA GLN A 172 5.95 26.23 8.99
C GLN A 172 5.09 25.54 7.93
N SER A 173 5.29 25.84 6.64
CA SER A 173 4.54 25.17 5.57
C SER A 173 5.20 23.86 5.18
N LEU A 174 4.39 22.82 5.01
CA LEU A 174 4.81 21.49 4.56
C LEU A 174 4.65 21.32 3.04
N GLU A 175 4.06 22.29 2.35
CA GLU A 175 3.92 22.27 0.90
C GLU A 175 5.07 23.03 0.24
N LEU A 176 5.91 22.30 -0.50
CA LEU A 176 7.12 22.83 -1.13
C LEU A 176 6.86 24.08 -2.00
N SER A 177 5.78 24.09 -2.78
CA SER A 177 5.41 25.23 -3.62
C SER A 177 5.12 26.49 -2.79
N GLN A 178 4.34 26.36 -1.71
CA GLN A 178 4.00 27.48 -0.84
C GLN A 178 5.22 28.03 -0.10
N VAL A 179 6.11 27.14 0.35
CA VAL A 179 7.38 27.49 1.00
C VAL A 179 8.24 28.33 0.06
N LEU A 180 8.40 27.86 -1.19
CA LEU A 180 9.23 28.51 -2.20
C LEU A 180 8.64 29.85 -2.66
N ASP A 181 7.34 29.93 -2.95
CA ASP A 181 6.69 31.19 -3.34
C ASP A 181 6.78 32.26 -2.26
N SER A 182 6.60 31.86 -1.00
CA SER A 182 6.75 32.77 0.15
C SER A 182 8.20 33.23 0.31
N ALA A 183 9.16 32.34 0.08
CA ALA A 183 10.59 32.63 0.15
C ALA A 183 11.01 33.64 -0.93
N VAL A 184 10.59 33.47 -2.18
CA VAL A 184 10.92 34.39 -3.28
C VAL A 184 10.41 35.80 -2.99
N LYS A 185 9.15 35.96 -2.56
CA LYS A 185 8.58 37.27 -2.20
C LYS A 185 9.29 37.91 -1.02
N CYS A 186 9.67 37.11 -0.02
CA CYS A 186 10.43 37.59 1.12
C CYS A 186 11.81 38.11 0.70
N VAL A 187 12.57 37.32 -0.05
CA VAL A 187 13.91 37.68 -0.54
C VAL A 187 13.84 38.94 -1.41
N MET A 188 12.84 39.04 -2.28
CA MET A 188 12.65 40.21 -3.14
C MET A 188 12.52 41.51 -2.32
N ASN A 189 11.69 41.49 -1.29
CA ASN A 189 11.47 42.64 -0.41
C ASN A 189 12.69 42.96 0.47
N VAL A 190 13.35 41.94 1.03
CA VAL A 190 14.48 42.11 1.95
C VAL A 190 15.73 42.63 1.25
N MET A 191 15.99 42.14 0.04
CA MET A 191 17.17 42.54 -0.75
C MET A 191 16.90 43.79 -1.60
N GLY A 192 15.62 44.17 -1.77
CA GLY A 192 15.20 45.20 -2.71
C GLY A 192 15.61 44.84 -4.14
N ALA A 193 15.34 43.59 -4.54
CA ALA A 193 15.74 43.05 -5.82
C ALA A 193 14.64 43.18 -6.88
N ASP A 194 15.03 43.33 -8.15
CA ASP A 194 14.07 43.37 -9.27
C ASP A 194 13.61 41.95 -9.66
N ILE A 195 14.48 40.96 -9.47
CA ILE A 195 14.27 39.58 -9.88
C ILE A 195 14.78 38.63 -8.79
N VAL A 196 13.98 37.62 -8.46
CA VAL A 196 14.38 36.52 -7.56
C VAL A 196 13.99 35.18 -8.18
N ARG A 197 14.90 34.20 -8.11
CA ARG A 197 14.71 32.85 -8.65
C ARG A 197 15.25 31.81 -7.68
N ILE A 198 14.50 30.75 -7.46
CA ILE A 198 14.93 29.58 -6.71
C ILE A 198 14.93 28.37 -7.64
N TYR A 199 16.08 27.71 -7.71
CA TYR A 199 16.23 26.42 -8.36
C TYR A 199 16.38 25.32 -7.32
N THR A 200 15.67 24.21 -7.47
CA THR A 200 15.88 22.99 -6.67
C THR A 200 16.68 21.97 -7.47
N LEU A 201 17.52 21.20 -6.80
CA LEU A 201 18.32 20.16 -7.43
C LEU A 201 17.52 18.85 -7.50
N ASP A 202 17.36 18.30 -8.69
CA ASP A 202 16.91 16.92 -8.88
C ASP A 202 18.13 15.99 -8.85
N GLU A 203 18.27 15.24 -7.77
CA GLU A 203 19.38 14.30 -7.56
C GLU A 203 19.41 13.16 -8.59
N THR A 204 18.27 12.85 -9.21
CA THR A 204 18.15 11.76 -10.19
C THR A 204 18.72 12.16 -11.55
N SER A 205 18.46 13.39 -11.99
CA SER A 205 18.93 13.90 -13.28
C SER A 205 20.23 14.73 -13.17
N GLY A 206 20.60 15.19 -11.97
CA GLY A 206 21.74 16.09 -11.77
C GLY A 206 21.49 17.49 -12.34
N GLU A 207 20.22 17.90 -12.43
CA GLU A 207 19.80 19.18 -13.01
C GLU A 207 19.10 20.06 -11.96
N LEU A 208 19.34 21.36 -12.06
CA LEU A 208 18.62 22.41 -11.35
C LEU A 208 17.33 22.74 -12.09
N LEU A 209 16.21 22.59 -11.39
CA LEU A 209 14.87 22.90 -11.88
C LEU A 209 14.39 24.22 -11.30
N LEU A 210 13.91 25.14 -12.15
CA LEU A 210 13.34 26.40 -11.68
C LEU A 210 12.03 26.11 -10.93
N ALA A 211 12.05 26.25 -9.61
CA ALA A 211 10.96 25.82 -8.74
C ALA A 211 10.07 26.98 -8.28
N ALA A 212 10.63 28.19 -8.13
CA ALA A 212 9.88 29.42 -7.88
C ALA A 212 10.64 30.65 -8.41
N TYR A 213 9.90 31.70 -8.77
CA TYR A 213 10.47 32.92 -9.33
C TYR A 213 9.52 34.11 -9.18
N GLU A 214 10.08 35.32 -9.22
CA GLU A 214 9.34 36.58 -9.22
C GLU A 214 10.14 37.61 -10.03
N GLY A 215 9.47 38.45 -10.82
CA GLY A 215 10.09 39.53 -11.61
C GLY A 215 10.59 39.14 -13.02
N VAL A 216 10.38 37.91 -13.48
CA VAL A 216 10.79 37.42 -14.83
C VAL A 216 9.61 37.13 -15.75
N SER A 217 9.83 37.22 -17.07
CA SER A 217 8.80 36.88 -18.07
C SER A 217 8.54 35.37 -18.21
N GLU A 218 7.35 34.98 -18.70
CA GLU A 218 7.05 33.57 -18.99
C GLU A 218 7.98 32.96 -20.06
N ARG A 219 8.48 33.78 -21.00
CA ARG A 219 9.43 33.34 -22.03
C ARG A 219 10.77 32.92 -21.42
N PHE A 220 11.22 33.65 -20.39
CA PHE A 220 12.40 33.31 -19.62
C PHE A 220 12.24 31.97 -18.89
N VAL A 221 11.10 31.76 -18.22
CA VAL A 221 10.80 30.52 -17.46
C VAL A 221 10.85 29.29 -18.36
N LYS A 222 10.26 29.36 -19.56
CA LYS A 222 10.29 28.26 -20.54
C LYS A 222 11.69 27.97 -21.08
N THR A 223 12.56 28.97 -21.16
CA THR A 223 13.90 28.85 -21.75
C THR A 223 14.97 28.45 -20.72
N VAL A 224 14.78 28.83 -19.46
CA VAL A 224 15.75 28.66 -18.35
C VAL A 224 15.18 27.79 -17.23
N GLY A 225 14.25 26.89 -17.56
CA GLY A 225 13.58 26.01 -16.60
C GLY A 225 14.44 24.85 -16.08
N ARG A 226 15.45 24.42 -16.83
CA ARG A 226 16.40 23.36 -16.45
C ARG A 226 17.84 23.79 -16.74
N ILE A 227 18.75 23.57 -15.80
CA ILE A 227 20.19 23.93 -15.89
C ILE A 227 21.01 22.77 -15.35
N LYS A 228 22.06 22.34 -16.04
CA LYS A 228 22.97 21.29 -15.52
C LYS A 228 23.91 21.83 -14.44
N ILE A 229 24.37 20.97 -13.53
CA ILE A 229 25.47 21.33 -12.63
C ILE A 229 26.70 21.76 -13.48
N GLY A 230 27.38 22.83 -13.06
CA GLY A 230 28.48 23.47 -13.79
C GLY A 230 28.05 24.38 -14.96
N GLU A 231 26.78 24.35 -15.38
CA GLU A 231 26.28 25.18 -16.49
C GLU A 231 25.82 26.57 -16.01
N GLY A 232 26.40 27.63 -16.60
CA GLY A 232 26.05 29.01 -16.31
C GLY A 232 26.27 29.40 -14.84
N PHE A 233 25.66 30.51 -14.41
CA PHE A 233 25.89 31.04 -13.05
C PHE A 233 25.33 30.12 -11.95
N ASN A 234 24.11 29.61 -12.13
CA ASN A 234 23.47 28.74 -11.13
C ASN A 234 24.15 27.36 -11.05
N GLY A 235 24.51 26.77 -12.19
CA GLY A 235 25.22 25.48 -12.20
C GLY A 235 26.59 25.56 -11.53
N ALA A 236 27.33 26.65 -11.72
CA ALA A 236 28.63 26.87 -11.08
C ALA A 236 28.52 27.03 -9.55
N VAL A 237 27.46 27.67 -9.05
CA VAL A 237 27.20 27.76 -7.60
C VAL A 237 26.78 26.42 -7.03
N ALA A 238 25.96 25.65 -7.77
CA ALA A 238 25.58 24.30 -7.35
C ALA A 238 26.78 23.34 -7.27
N GLU A 239 27.74 23.47 -8.19
CA GLU A 239 28.97 22.68 -8.21
C GLU A 239 29.95 23.09 -7.10
N SER A 240 30.16 24.40 -6.93
CA SER A 240 31.17 24.92 -5.99
C SER A 240 30.69 25.00 -4.54
N GLY A 241 29.36 25.08 -4.32
CA GLY A 241 28.76 25.32 -3.01
C GLY A 241 29.12 26.69 -2.39
N LYS A 242 29.57 27.65 -3.20
CA LYS A 242 30.00 28.99 -2.75
C LYS A 242 29.17 30.09 -3.42
N PRO A 243 28.89 31.21 -2.73
CA PRO A 243 28.26 32.37 -3.34
C PRO A 243 29.02 32.90 -4.55
N LEU A 244 28.29 33.33 -5.57
CA LEU A 244 28.83 33.95 -6.77
C LEU A 244 28.18 35.31 -6.98
N TYR A 245 29.00 36.36 -6.98
CA TYR A 245 28.63 37.70 -7.41
C TYR A 245 29.04 37.93 -8.86
N VAL A 246 28.14 38.51 -9.63
CA VAL A 246 28.32 38.93 -11.03
C VAL A 246 28.03 40.41 -11.11
N GLU A 247 29.06 41.20 -11.40
CA GLU A 247 28.97 42.68 -11.45
C GLU A 247 28.16 43.14 -12.66
N ASP A 248 28.43 42.56 -13.83
CA ASP A 248 27.65 42.70 -15.05
C ASP A 248 27.48 41.35 -15.77
N ALA A 249 26.25 40.88 -15.88
CA ALA A 249 25.92 39.62 -16.53
C ALA A 249 26.01 39.71 -18.07
N PHE A 250 26.01 40.91 -18.68
CA PHE A 250 26.07 41.08 -20.14
C PHE A 250 27.45 40.80 -20.74
N GLU A 251 28.49 41.08 -19.98
CA GLU A 251 29.90 40.95 -20.37
C GLU A 251 30.53 39.62 -19.91
N ASP A 252 29.82 38.83 -19.09
CA ASP A 252 30.36 37.59 -18.51
C ASP A 252 30.24 36.39 -19.49
N PRO A 253 31.34 35.67 -19.79
CA PRO A 253 31.34 34.50 -20.69
C PRO A 253 30.45 33.34 -20.24
N ARG A 254 30.06 33.30 -18.95
CA ARG A 254 29.17 32.26 -18.38
C ARG A 254 27.70 32.50 -18.71
N LEU A 255 27.37 33.59 -19.41
CA LEU A 255 26.04 33.86 -19.94
C LEU A 255 25.75 32.94 -21.13
N THR A 256 25.20 31.76 -20.88
CA THR A 256 25.03 30.70 -21.89
C THR A 256 23.77 30.84 -22.77
N ARG A 257 22.77 31.64 -22.38
CA ARG A 257 21.45 31.68 -23.05
C ARG A 257 21.00 33.10 -23.40
N ALA A 258 20.64 33.32 -24.67
CA ALA A 258 20.22 34.63 -25.20
C ALA A 258 18.95 35.20 -24.52
N ALA A 259 18.03 34.35 -24.08
CA ALA A 259 16.82 34.78 -23.35
C ALA A 259 17.12 35.48 -22.01
N VAL A 260 18.33 35.31 -21.45
CA VAL A 260 18.77 36.01 -20.23
C VAL A 260 19.11 37.48 -20.52
N ARG A 261 19.55 37.81 -21.75
CA ARG A 261 19.83 39.19 -22.17
C ARG A 261 18.57 40.04 -22.31
N GLU A 262 17.44 39.41 -22.64
CA GLU A 262 16.15 40.09 -22.82
C GLU A 262 15.55 40.62 -21.49
N GLU A 263 15.96 40.06 -20.35
CA GLU A 263 15.48 40.48 -19.02
C GLU A 263 16.23 41.69 -18.43
N ASN A 264 17.22 42.21 -19.18
CA ASN A 264 18.06 43.35 -18.79
C ASN A 264 18.72 43.21 -17.41
N ILE A 265 19.25 42.02 -17.11
CA ILE A 265 19.95 41.73 -15.85
C ILE A 265 21.37 42.29 -15.94
N HIS A 266 21.71 43.25 -15.08
CA HIS A 266 23.07 43.76 -14.95
C HIS A 266 23.78 43.05 -13.80
N SER A 267 23.43 43.37 -12.56
CA SER A 267 24.09 42.76 -11.39
C SER A 267 23.31 41.57 -10.85
N GLN A 268 24.01 40.48 -10.50
CA GLN A 268 23.39 39.26 -9.97
C GLN A 268 24.21 38.69 -8.81
N LEU A 269 23.52 38.22 -7.76
CA LEU A 269 24.11 37.47 -6.67
C LEU A 269 23.40 36.12 -6.56
N ILE A 270 24.18 35.04 -6.59
CA ILE A 270 23.69 33.66 -6.49
C ILE A 270 24.31 33.02 -5.27
N VAL A 271 23.49 32.39 -4.43
CA VAL A 271 23.92 31.62 -3.25
C VAL A 271 23.40 30.19 -3.33
N PRO A 272 24.13 29.22 -2.77
CA PRO A 272 23.64 27.85 -2.66
C PRO A 272 22.52 27.76 -1.62
N LEU A 273 21.55 26.88 -1.87
CA LEU A 273 20.65 26.38 -0.84
C LEU A 273 21.30 25.15 -0.21
N ILE A 274 21.71 25.24 1.06
CA ILE A 274 22.42 24.16 1.73
C ILE A 274 21.55 23.56 2.83
N SER A 275 21.42 22.24 2.82
CA SER A 275 20.86 21.46 3.92
C SER A 275 21.82 20.33 4.30
N LYS A 276 22.11 20.18 5.60
CA LYS A 276 23.04 19.15 6.14
C LYS A 276 24.39 19.07 5.39
N GLY A 277 24.92 20.21 4.94
CA GLY A 277 26.19 20.28 4.22
C GLY A 277 26.14 19.88 2.74
N LYS A 278 24.96 19.59 2.18
CA LYS A 278 24.75 19.33 0.76
C LYS A 278 24.00 20.48 0.09
N VAL A 279 24.35 20.76 -1.16
CA VAL A 279 23.62 21.74 -1.97
C VAL A 279 22.33 21.08 -2.49
N VAL A 280 21.18 21.61 -2.08
CA VAL A 280 19.85 21.15 -2.50
C VAL A 280 19.24 22.04 -3.59
N GLY A 281 19.93 23.11 -3.98
CA GLY A 281 19.48 24.07 -4.98
C GLY A 281 20.27 25.38 -4.97
N THR A 282 19.78 26.39 -5.67
CA THR A 282 20.36 27.75 -5.67
C THR A 282 19.29 28.83 -5.54
N LEU A 283 19.65 29.94 -4.89
CA LEU A 283 18.87 31.16 -4.81
C LEU A 283 19.62 32.27 -5.54
N ALA A 284 18.97 32.89 -6.52
CA ALA A 284 19.54 33.96 -7.31
C ALA A 284 18.69 35.23 -7.18
N VAL A 285 19.35 36.34 -6.85
CA VAL A 285 18.78 37.69 -6.89
C VAL A 285 19.46 38.50 -7.98
N ALA A 286 18.70 39.29 -8.71
CA ALA A 286 19.17 40.09 -9.84
C ALA A 286 18.59 41.51 -9.82
N MET A 287 19.37 42.45 -10.35
CA MET A 287 19.03 43.85 -10.52
C MET A 287 19.05 44.21 -12.02
N ARG A 288 18.12 45.07 -12.44
CA ARG A 288 18.12 45.70 -13.77
C ARG A 288 18.93 46.98 -13.82
N SER A 289 19.51 47.39 -12.69
CA SER A 289 20.46 48.49 -12.57
C SER A 289 21.80 47.98 -12.04
N TYR A 290 22.86 48.74 -12.26
CA TYR A 290 24.17 48.43 -11.68
C TYR A 290 24.14 48.63 -10.17
N ARG A 291 24.47 47.57 -9.43
CA ARG A 291 24.56 47.60 -7.96
C ARG A 291 25.71 46.72 -7.50
N GLN A 292 26.55 47.28 -6.63
CA GLN A 292 27.53 46.50 -5.87
C GLN A 292 26.84 45.95 -4.62
N PHE A 293 26.94 44.64 -4.41
CA PHE A 293 26.45 44.00 -3.19
C PHE A 293 27.56 44.04 -2.14
N GLU A 294 27.25 44.60 -0.97
CA GLU A 294 28.18 44.65 0.14
C GLU A 294 28.40 43.25 0.73
N PRO A 295 29.56 42.96 1.36
CA PRO A 295 29.82 41.66 2.01
C PRO A 295 28.72 41.24 2.98
N ALA A 296 28.17 42.20 3.74
CA ALA A 296 27.06 41.95 4.66
C ALA A 296 25.76 41.50 3.95
N GLU A 297 25.54 41.92 2.70
CA GLU A 297 24.39 41.49 1.89
C GLU A 297 24.59 40.08 1.33
N VAL A 298 25.82 39.72 0.97
CA VAL A 298 26.19 38.35 0.57
C VAL A 298 25.99 37.38 1.74
N ASP A 299 26.43 37.76 2.95
CA ASP A 299 26.24 36.96 4.16
C ASP A 299 24.75 36.81 4.52
N LEU A 300 23.98 37.89 4.39
CA LEU A 300 22.53 37.87 4.60
C LEU A 300 21.84 36.92 3.64
N LEU A 301 22.09 37.04 2.33
CA LEU A 301 21.46 36.17 1.34
C LEU A 301 21.87 34.71 1.51
N THR A 302 23.14 34.45 1.85
CA THR A 302 23.64 33.10 2.13
C THR A 302 22.93 32.49 3.34
N THR A 303 22.70 33.28 4.39
CA THR A 303 21.95 32.85 5.57
C THR A 303 20.50 32.50 5.22
N ILE A 304 19.85 33.34 4.40
CA ILE A 304 18.49 33.06 3.92
C ILE A 304 18.47 31.81 3.03
N GLY A 305 19.45 31.66 2.14
CA GLY A 305 19.62 30.48 1.29
C GLY A 305 19.75 29.19 2.10
N ASN A 306 20.53 29.19 3.18
CA ASN A 306 20.64 28.04 4.08
C ASN A 306 19.30 27.70 4.76
N GLN A 307 18.55 28.71 5.22
CA GLN A 307 17.24 28.48 5.84
C GLN A 307 16.21 27.92 4.84
N ILE A 308 16.18 28.45 3.62
CA ILE A 308 15.33 27.92 2.55
C ILE A 308 15.76 26.49 2.19
N GLY A 309 17.06 26.21 2.11
CA GLY A 309 17.58 24.87 1.85
C GLY A 309 17.09 23.82 2.87
N VAL A 310 17.08 24.17 4.16
CA VAL A 310 16.52 23.31 5.22
C VAL A 310 15.00 23.11 5.03
N ALA A 311 14.25 24.16 4.71
CA ALA A 311 12.80 24.07 4.52
C ALA A 311 12.41 23.22 3.29
N VAL A 312 13.15 23.37 2.18
CA VAL A 312 12.97 22.57 0.95
C VAL A 312 13.19 21.09 1.21
N GLU A 313 14.27 20.74 1.92
CA GLU A 313 14.58 19.34 2.28
C GLU A 313 13.49 18.75 3.18
N ASN A 314 13.02 19.50 4.18
CA ASN A 314 11.96 19.04 5.08
C ASN A 314 10.64 18.77 4.33
N ALA A 315 10.24 19.66 3.41
CA ALA A 315 9.02 19.49 2.62
C ALA A 315 9.13 18.28 1.68
N ARG A 316 10.30 18.06 1.06
CA ARG A 316 10.57 16.89 0.20
C ARG A 316 10.47 15.58 0.96
N LEU A 317 11.13 15.49 2.13
CA LEU A 317 11.10 14.29 2.97
C LEU A 317 9.69 13.96 3.46
N TYR A 318 8.91 14.96 3.85
CA TYR A 318 7.53 14.77 4.29
C TYR A 318 6.63 14.22 3.17
N GLN A 319 6.82 14.71 1.94
CA GLN A 319 6.09 14.21 0.78
C GLN A 319 6.44 12.74 0.47
N GLU A 320 7.72 12.40 0.50
CA GLU A 320 8.20 11.02 0.28
C GLU A 320 7.64 10.05 1.33
N GLU A 321 7.68 10.41 2.62
CA GLU A 321 7.13 9.60 3.71
C GLU A 321 5.63 9.32 3.49
N ARG A 322 4.88 10.35 3.08
CA ARG A 322 3.44 10.23 2.82
C ARG A 322 3.14 9.36 1.60
N GLU A 323 3.95 9.43 0.55
CA GLU A 323 3.82 8.59 -0.63
C GLU A 323 4.11 7.11 -0.31
N VAL A 324 5.21 6.83 0.40
CA VAL A 324 5.56 5.48 0.87
C VAL A 324 4.49 4.92 1.80
N GLY A 325 4.01 5.71 2.78
CA GLY A 325 2.93 5.31 3.68
C GLY A 325 1.63 5.01 2.92
N GLY A 326 1.32 5.78 1.87
CA GLY A 326 0.18 5.52 0.99
C GLY A 326 0.31 4.22 0.19
N GLN A 327 1.51 3.92 -0.34
CA GLN A 327 1.79 2.68 -1.07
C GLN A 327 1.71 1.45 -0.16
N LEU A 328 2.36 1.49 1.01
CA LEU A 328 2.32 0.39 1.99
C LEU A 328 0.90 0.07 2.42
N ARG A 329 0.06 1.09 2.64
CA ARG A 329 -1.35 0.89 2.98
C ARG A 329 -2.11 0.20 1.85
N LYS A 330 -1.89 0.59 0.59
CA LYS A 330 -2.51 -0.08 -0.56
C LYS A 330 -2.10 -1.55 -0.64
N VAL A 331 -0.81 -1.86 -0.52
CA VAL A 331 -0.31 -3.24 -0.56
C VAL A 331 -0.87 -4.06 0.61
N ALA A 332 -0.94 -3.49 1.81
CA ALA A 332 -1.53 -4.14 2.97
C ALA A 332 -3.03 -4.42 2.78
N ASP A 333 -3.79 -3.47 2.23
CA ASP A 333 -5.22 -3.64 1.94
C ASP A 333 -5.47 -4.66 0.83
N GLU A 334 -4.64 -4.68 -0.22
CA GLU A 334 -4.67 -5.70 -1.28
C GLU A 334 -4.35 -7.09 -0.73
N LEU A 335 -3.30 -7.22 0.08
CA LEU A 335 -2.93 -8.48 0.74
C LEU A 335 -4.07 -8.99 1.63
N ARG A 336 -4.63 -8.11 2.47
CA ARG A 336 -5.76 -8.45 3.35
C ARG A 336 -6.97 -8.90 2.56
N THR A 337 -7.30 -8.19 1.47
CA THR A 337 -8.42 -8.55 0.59
C THR A 337 -8.18 -9.89 -0.10
N SER A 338 -6.96 -10.14 -0.57
CA SER A 338 -6.59 -11.41 -1.17
C SER A 338 -6.68 -12.56 -0.16
N GLU A 339 -6.15 -12.39 1.06
CA GLU A 339 -6.24 -13.39 2.12
C GLU A 339 -7.70 -13.71 2.48
N GLN A 340 -8.55 -12.68 2.61
CA GLN A 340 -9.98 -12.87 2.88
C GLN A 340 -10.67 -13.66 1.77
N ARG A 341 -10.41 -13.35 0.48
CA ARG A 341 -10.97 -14.11 -0.64
C ARG A 341 -10.55 -15.57 -0.61
N TYR A 342 -9.27 -15.87 -0.37
CA TYR A 342 -8.79 -17.25 -0.27
C TYR A 342 -9.44 -17.99 0.90
N ARG A 343 -9.55 -17.36 2.06
CA ARG A 343 -10.21 -17.93 3.24
C ARG A 343 -11.68 -18.22 2.97
N GLU A 344 -12.40 -17.31 2.31
CA GLU A 344 -13.80 -17.52 1.94
C GLU A 344 -13.99 -18.68 0.95
N LEU A 345 -13.13 -18.78 -0.08
CA LEU A 345 -13.17 -19.90 -1.03
C LEU A 345 -12.91 -21.24 -0.35
N PHE A 346 -11.92 -21.27 0.56
CA PHE A 346 -11.59 -22.46 1.34
C PHE A 346 -12.74 -22.88 2.26
N GLU A 347 -13.28 -21.94 3.05
CA GLU A 347 -14.34 -22.20 4.04
C GLU A 347 -15.70 -22.55 3.42
N ASN A 348 -16.03 -21.95 2.27
CA ASN A 348 -17.32 -22.17 1.60
C ASN A 348 -17.29 -23.30 0.56
N ALA A 349 -16.16 -23.99 0.38
CA ALA A 349 -16.11 -25.16 -0.46
C ALA A 349 -17.12 -26.23 0.02
N HIS A 350 -17.69 -26.97 -0.93
CA HIS A 350 -18.69 -27.98 -0.63
C HIS A 350 -18.04 -29.27 -0.10
N ASP A 351 -16.98 -29.70 -0.78
CA ASP A 351 -16.15 -30.85 -0.40
C ASP A 351 -15.26 -30.49 0.80
N ALA A 352 -14.99 -31.49 1.65
CA ALA A 352 -14.11 -31.32 2.79
C ALA A 352 -12.68 -31.16 2.30
N ILE A 353 -12.03 -30.08 2.72
CA ILE A 353 -10.63 -29.80 2.37
C ILE A 353 -9.85 -29.73 3.66
N TRP A 354 -8.75 -30.47 3.72
CA TRP A 354 -7.76 -30.32 4.79
C TRP A 354 -6.34 -30.46 4.25
N LEU A 355 -5.42 -29.82 4.95
CA LEU A 355 -3.98 -29.91 4.70
C LEU A 355 -3.36 -30.73 5.82
N VAL A 356 -2.47 -31.65 5.47
CA VAL A 356 -1.64 -32.38 6.43
C VAL A 356 -0.16 -32.09 6.19
N ASP A 357 0.62 -32.01 7.26
CA ASP A 357 2.09 -31.97 7.15
C ASP A 357 2.65 -33.31 6.65
N LEU A 358 3.95 -33.36 6.40
CA LEU A 358 4.63 -34.58 5.94
C LEU A 358 4.64 -35.70 6.99
N GLU A 359 4.30 -35.40 8.26
CA GLU A 359 4.13 -36.38 9.33
C GLU A 359 2.67 -36.84 9.49
N GLY A 360 1.75 -36.36 8.64
CA GLY A 360 0.34 -36.74 8.62
C GLY A 360 -0.53 -36.02 9.66
N ARG A 361 -0.10 -34.89 10.22
CA ARG A 361 -0.91 -34.06 11.12
C ARG A 361 -1.67 -32.98 10.37
N ILE A 362 -2.93 -32.78 10.72
CA ILE A 362 -3.81 -31.80 10.08
C ILE A 362 -3.39 -30.38 10.48
N ILE A 363 -2.95 -29.57 9.51
CA ILE A 363 -2.55 -28.17 9.70
C ILE A 363 -3.77 -27.26 9.59
N ALA A 364 -4.66 -27.54 8.62
CA ALA A 364 -5.84 -26.72 8.35
C ALA A 364 -6.98 -27.60 7.83
N ALA A 365 -8.21 -27.23 8.14
CA ALA A 365 -9.41 -27.88 7.62
C ALA A 365 -10.53 -26.85 7.44
N ASN A 366 -11.34 -26.99 6.39
CA ASN A 366 -12.45 -26.06 6.11
C ASN A 366 -13.74 -26.46 6.83
N ARG A 367 -14.75 -25.59 6.84
CA ARG A 367 -16.08 -25.90 7.40
C ARG A 367 -16.75 -27.17 6.86
N ALA A 368 -16.45 -27.57 5.61
CA ALA A 368 -16.99 -28.81 5.05
C ALA A 368 -16.43 -30.06 5.74
N SER A 369 -15.19 -30.03 6.25
CA SER A 369 -14.63 -31.12 7.05
C SER A 369 -15.44 -31.38 8.32
N THR A 370 -15.98 -30.34 8.97
CA THR A 370 -16.84 -30.49 10.14
C THR A 370 -18.15 -31.17 9.80
N ARG A 371 -18.77 -30.85 8.66
CA ARG A 371 -19.99 -31.53 8.20
C ARG A 371 -19.75 -33.00 7.88
N LEU A 372 -18.57 -33.31 7.34
CA LEU A 372 -18.20 -34.67 6.96
C LEU A 372 -17.82 -35.53 8.18
N THR A 373 -16.94 -35.01 9.04
CA THR A 373 -16.27 -35.77 10.12
C THR A 373 -16.93 -35.62 11.49
N GLY A 374 -17.66 -34.53 11.72
CA GLY A 374 -18.21 -34.16 13.02
C GLY A 374 -17.22 -33.45 13.97
N TYR A 375 -15.96 -33.27 13.56
CA TYR A 375 -14.96 -32.53 14.34
C TYR A 375 -14.88 -31.06 13.91
N SER A 376 -14.73 -30.13 14.86
CA SER A 376 -14.47 -28.73 14.50
C SER A 376 -13.06 -28.57 13.90
N PRO A 377 -12.79 -27.51 13.12
CA PRO A 377 -11.44 -27.26 12.62
C PRO A 377 -10.41 -27.09 13.74
N GLU A 378 -10.81 -26.56 14.91
CA GLU A 378 -9.92 -26.45 16.06
C GLU A 378 -9.62 -27.81 16.70
N GLU A 379 -10.60 -28.72 16.72
CA GLU A 379 -10.39 -30.10 17.21
C GLU A 379 -9.51 -30.92 16.28
N LEU A 380 -9.62 -30.71 14.96
CA LEU A 380 -8.79 -31.38 13.95
C LEU A 380 -7.36 -30.84 13.93
N HIS A 381 -7.15 -29.57 14.29
CA HIS A 381 -5.83 -28.95 14.23
C HIS A 381 -4.80 -29.73 15.06
N ASN A 382 -3.68 -30.07 14.42
CA ASN A 382 -2.56 -30.82 14.98
C ASN A 382 -2.88 -32.28 15.39
N GLN A 383 -4.04 -32.83 14.99
CA GLN A 383 -4.36 -34.24 15.13
C GLN A 383 -3.84 -35.06 13.95
N ARG A 384 -3.61 -36.36 14.15
CA ARG A 384 -3.21 -37.28 13.07
C ARG A 384 -4.40 -37.59 12.16
N ALA A 385 -4.26 -37.39 10.85
CA ALA A 385 -5.34 -37.63 9.88
C ALA A 385 -5.83 -39.09 9.85
N GLU A 386 -4.97 -40.04 10.22
CA GLU A 386 -5.30 -41.47 10.36
C GLU A 386 -6.48 -41.73 11.31
N MET A 387 -6.74 -40.84 12.30
CA MET A 387 -7.89 -40.98 13.21
C MET A 387 -9.24 -40.95 12.49
N LEU A 388 -9.28 -40.36 11.29
CA LEU A 388 -10.47 -40.23 10.47
C LEU A 388 -10.66 -41.44 9.55
N LEU A 389 -9.76 -42.42 9.53
CA LEU A 389 -9.77 -43.51 8.57
C LEU A 389 -9.96 -44.87 9.26
N SER A 390 -10.64 -45.79 8.57
CA SER A 390 -10.65 -47.19 8.99
C SER A 390 -9.26 -47.83 8.84
N ALA A 391 -8.99 -48.91 9.57
CA ALA A 391 -7.70 -49.62 9.50
C ALA A 391 -7.31 -50.02 8.06
N GLU A 392 -8.27 -50.50 7.27
CA GLU A 392 -8.11 -50.83 5.85
C GLU A 392 -7.77 -49.59 5.00
N SER A 393 -8.36 -48.43 5.32
CA SER A 393 -8.19 -47.19 4.55
C SER A 393 -6.88 -46.46 4.85
N ILE A 394 -6.26 -46.71 6.01
CA ILE A 394 -4.96 -46.13 6.38
C ILE A 394 -3.85 -46.59 5.42
N GLU A 395 -3.86 -47.87 5.03
CA GLU A 395 -2.85 -48.41 4.11
C GLU A 395 -2.98 -47.77 2.72
N VAL A 396 -4.21 -47.66 2.21
CA VAL A 396 -4.50 -47.01 0.92
C VAL A 396 -4.06 -45.54 0.94
N ALA A 397 -4.37 -44.80 2.00
CA ALA A 397 -3.97 -43.39 2.13
C ALA A 397 -2.44 -43.22 2.12
N LYS A 398 -1.71 -44.08 2.83
CA LYS A 398 -0.23 -44.08 2.86
C LYS A 398 0.37 -44.39 1.50
N GLU A 399 -0.19 -45.35 0.77
CA GLU A 399 0.26 -45.70 -0.58
C GLU A 399 0.06 -44.51 -1.54
N MET A 400 -1.07 -43.82 -1.44
CA MET A 400 -1.35 -42.60 -2.21
C MET A 400 -0.34 -41.48 -1.90
N GLU A 401 -0.11 -41.18 -0.63
CA GLU A 401 0.86 -40.14 -0.20
C GLU A 401 2.30 -40.48 -0.64
N HIS A 402 2.69 -41.75 -0.49
CA HIS A 402 4.01 -42.22 -0.92
C HIS A 402 4.19 -42.11 -2.44
N GLY A 403 3.16 -42.44 -3.22
CA GLY A 403 3.16 -42.28 -4.68
C GLY A 403 3.34 -40.82 -5.11
N LEU A 404 2.74 -39.86 -4.39
CA LEU A 404 2.89 -38.43 -4.66
C LEU A 404 4.32 -37.93 -4.36
N LEU A 405 4.97 -38.43 -3.31
CA LEU A 405 6.36 -38.05 -2.98
C LEU A 405 7.38 -38.59 -3.99
N THR A 406 7.11 -39.73 -4.61
CA THR A 406 8.05 -40.43 -5.50
C THR A 406 7.91 -40.04 -6.98
N GLY A 407 7.11 -39.00 -7.28
CA GLY A 407 6.96 -38.44 -8.63
C GLY A 407 5.80 -39.03 -9.44
N GLY A 408 4.85 -39.72 -8.78
CA GLY A 408 3.58 -40.11 -9.39
C GLY A 408 2.76 -38.91 -9.84
N GLN A 409 2.15 -39.02 -11.03
CA GLN A 409 1.40 -37.95 -11.70
C GLN A 409 0.37 -37.25 -10.80
N SER A 410 0.09 -35.98 -11.16
CA SER A 410 -0.92 -35.09 -10.59
C SER A 410 -2.14 -35.79 -9.99
N GLY A 411 -2.28 -35.71 -8.66
CA GLY A 411 -3.49 -36.06 -7.94
C GLY A 411 -3.70 -37.57 -7.77
N ALA A 412 -3.33 -38.12 -6.61
CA ALA A 412 -3.71 -39.48 -6.26
C ALA A 412 -5.19 -39.49 -5.86
N MET A 413 -6.00 -40.37 -6.44
CA MET A 413 -7.44 -40.46 -6.18
C MET A 413 -7.84 -41.87 -5.77
N GLY A 414 -8.62 -41.99 -4.68
CA GLY A 414 -9.04 -43.27 -4.12
C GLY A 414 -10.35 -43.17 -3.33
N GLU A 415 -11.02 -44.31 -3.14
CA GLU A 415 -12.18 -44.43 -2.24
C GLU A 415 -11.72 -44.96 -0.89
N LEU A 416 -12.08 -44.26 0.19
CA LEU A 416 -11.71 -44.60 1.57
C LEU A 416 -12.95 -44.65 2.46
N LYS A 417 -12.89 -45.44 3.53
CA LYS A 417 -13.87 -45.41 4.61
C LYS A 417 -13.39 -44.44 5.69
N LEU A 418 -14.16 -43.37 5.86
CA LEU A 418 -13.96 -42.35 6.88
C LEU A 418 -14.77 -42.69 8.13
N VAL A 419 -14.15 -42.61 9.30
CA VAL A 419 -14.79 -42.79 10.61
C VAL A 419 -15.06 -41.42 11.21
N LYS A 420 -16.34 -41.12 11.49
CA LYS A 420 -16.78 -39.85 12.08
C LYS A 420 -16.64 -39.84 13.59
N LYS A 421 -16.76 -38.66 14.19
CA LYS A 421 -16.72 -38.45 15.66
C LYS A 421 -17.75 -39.27 16.43
N ASP A 422 -18.93 -39.49 15.85
CA ASP A 422 -20.01 -40.28 16.44
C ASP A 422 -19.84 -41.81 16.23
N GLY A 423 -18.74 -42.23 15.61
CA GLY A 423 -18.44 -43.62 15.27
C GLY A 423 -19.12 -44.12 14.00
N SER A 424 -19.95 -43.31 13.33
CA SER A 424 -20.54 -43.70 12.05
C SER A 424 -19.50 -43.64 10.91
N GLU A 425 -19.69 -44.46 9.90
CA GLU A 425 -18.81 -44.51 8.73
C GLU A 425 -19.41 -43.74 7.54
N ALA A 426 -18.54 -43.05 6.80
CA ALA A 426 -18.83 -42.50 5.48
C ALA A 426 -17.87 -43.07 4.44
N ILE A 427 -18.36 -43.25 3.23
CA ILE A 427 -17.53 -43.58 2.07
C ILE A 427 -17.14 -42.26 1.42
N VAL A 428 -15.84 -41.98 1.38
CA VAL A 428 -15.30 -40.75 0.84
C VAL A 428 -14.45 -41.03 -0.39
N GLN A 429 -14.65 -40.22 -1.41
CA GLN A 429 -13.75 -40.14 -2.55
C GLN A 429 -12.69 -39.08 -2.22
N LEU A 430 -11.45 -39.52 -2.02
CA LEU A 430 -10.32 -38.69 -1.61
C LEU A 430 -9.44 -38.38 -2.82
N ALA A 431 -9.23 -37.10 -3.11
CA ALA A 431 -8.21 -36.63 -4.02
C ALA A 431 -7.08 -35.95 -3.21
N SER A 432 -5.84 -36.37 -3.43
CA SER A 432 -4.67 -35.93 -2.68
C SER A 432 -3.64 -35.31 -3.62
N THR A 433 -3.16 -34.12 -3.28
CA THR A 433 -2.16 -33.37 -4.07
C THR A 433 -1.01 -32.91 -3.16
N LEU A 434 0.22 -32.95 -3.67
CA LEU A 434 1.39 -32.45 -2.95
C LEU A 434 1.50 -30.93 -3.07
N VAL A 435 1.65 -30.25 -1.94
CA VAL A 435 1.83 -28.80 -1.83
C VAL A 435 3.30 -28.50 -1.59
N PHE A 436 3.84 -27.53 -2.33
CA PHE A 436 5.23 -27.12 -2.27
C PHE A 436 5.38 -25.75 -1.61
N SER A 437 6.43 -25.58 -0.80
CA SER A 437 6.91 -24.29 -0.29
C SER A 437 8.37 -24.14 -0.69
N ASP A 438 8.73 -23.05 -1.36
CA ASP A 438 10.10 -22.78 -1.84
C ASP A 438 10.72 -23.93 -2.66
N GLY A 439 9.90 -24.64 -3.44
CA GLY A 439 10.32 -25.76 -4.29
C GLY A 439 10.52 -27.09 -3.54
N GLN A 440 10.27 -27.15 -2.23
CA GLN A 440 10.29 -28.37 -1.44
C GLN A 440 8.88 -28.83 -1.08
N PRO A 441 8.62 -30.16 -1.03
CA PRO A 441 7.38 -30.69 -0.48
C PRO A 441 7.14 -30.17 0.93
N ALA A 442 5.96 -29.60 1.20
CA ALA A 442 5.63 -29.00 2.49
C ALA A 442 4.43 -29.66 3.16
N ALA A 443 3.43 -30.08 2.38
CA ALA A 443 2.18 -30.65 2.90
C ALA A 443 1.46 -31.46 1.82
N PHE A 444 0.47 -32.25 2.22
CA PHE A 444 -0.52 -32.81 1.31
C PHE A 444 -1.85 -32.08 1.48
N GLN A 445 -2.48 -31.70 0.37
CA GLN A 445 -3.84 -31.22 0.33
C GLN A 445 -4.76 -32.38 -0.02
N HIS A 446 -5.75 -32.62 0.83
CA HIS A 446 -6.78 -33.60 0.59
C HIS A 446 -8.12 -32.91 0.33
N ILE A 447 -8.82 -33.38 -0.69
CA ILE A 447 -10.20 -33.02 -1.00
C ILE A 447 -11.02 -34.29 -0.90
N ALA A 448 -11.92 -34.35 0.07
CA ALA A 448 -12.78 -35.50 0.34
C ALA A 448 -14.24 -35.17 0.04
N ARG A 449 -14.84 -35.95 -0.86
CA ARG A 449 -16.26 -35.90 -1.18
C ARG A 449 -16.99 -37.07 -0.55
N ASP A 450 -18.06 -36.81 0.19
CA ASP A 450 -18.94 -37.86 0.71
C ASP A 450 -19.77 -38.45 -0.44
N VAL A 451 -19.50 -39.71 -0.78
CA VAL A 451 -20.21 -40.46 -1.81
C VAL A 451 -21.12 -41.54 -1.21
N THR A 452 -21.34 -41.53 0.10
CA THR A 452 -22.11 -42.56 0.82
C THR A 452 -23.53 -42.69 0.27
N ALA A 453 -24.23 -41.57 0.04
CA ALA A 453 -25.60 -41.57 -0.44
C ALA A 453 -25.69 -42.05 -1.91
N GLU A 454 -24.78 -41.58 -2.77
CA GLU A 454 -24.70 -42.01 -4.17
C GLU A 454 -24.39 -43.50 -4.26
N ARG A 455 -23.46 -43.98 -3.42
CA ARG A 455 -23.08 -45.38 -3.36
C ARG A 455 -24.24 -46.26 -2.91
N ARG A 456 -24.90 -45.90 -1.80
CA ARG A 456 -26.09 -46.59 -1.31
C ARG A 456 -27.22 -46.57 -2.33
N MET A 457 -27.46 -45.47 -3.03
CA MET A 457 -28.48 -45.40 -4.08
C MET A 457 -28.15 -46.33 -5.25
N LYS A 458 -26.89 -46.35 -5.69
CA LYS A 458 -26.42 -47.25 -6.76
C LYS A 458 -26.58 -48.72 -6.35
N GLU A 459 -26.22 -49.06 -5.12
CA GLU A 459 -26.37 -50.42 -4.57
C GLU A 459 -27.84 -50.80 -4.41
N ASN A 460 -28.67 -49.92 -3.86
CA ASN A 460 -30.11 -50.12 -3.74
C ASN A 460 -30.77 -50.30 -5.11
N LEU A 461 -30.43 -49.48 -6.10
CA LEU A 461 -30.95 -49.61 -7.46
C LEU A 461 -30.57 -50.95 -8.07
N GLN A 462 -29.31 -51.37 -7.91
CA GLN A 462 -28.88 -52.70 -8.35
C GLN A 462 -29.69 -53.78 -7.65
N PHE A 463 -29.84 -53.73 -6.33
CA PHE A 463 -30.66 -54.66 -5.56
C PHE A 463 -32.12 -54.71 -6.07
N PHE A 464 -32.77 -53.56 -6.30
CA PHE A 464 -34.12 -53.48 -6.83
C PHE A 464 -34.23 -54.07 -8.24
N LEU A 465 -33.29 -53.77 -9.13
CA LEU A 465 -33.25 -54.33 -10.49
C LEU A 465 -33.13 -55.86 -10.46
N GLN A 466 -32.29 -56.41 -9.59
CA GLN A 466 -32.17 -57.85 -9.40
C GLN A 466 -33.49 -58.47 -8.92
N HIS A 467 -34.16 -57.85 -7.95
CA HIS A 467 -35.43 -58.35 -7.39
C HIS A 467 -36.60 -58.28 -8.39
N VAL A 468 -36.73 -57.17 -9.12
CA VAL A 468 -37.77 -57.02 -10.16
C VAL A 468 -37.55 -58.05 -11.26
N THR A 469 -36.32 -58.21 -11.73
CA THR A 469 -35.99 -59.20 -12.78
C THR A 469 -36.32 -60.62 -12.33
N LYS A 470 -36.00 -60.98 -11.08
CA LYS A 470 -36.34 -62.28 -10.52
C LYS A 470 -37.85 -62.48 -10.38
N GLY A 471 -38.56 -61.48 -9.87
CA GLY A 471 -40.01 -61.51 -9.71
C GLY A 471 -40.76 -61.65 -11.04
N GLU A 472 -40.32 -60.95 -12.09
CA GLU A 472 -40.89 -61.10 -13.45
C GLU A 472 -40.75 -62.54 -13.98
N GLU A 473 -39.61 -63.19 -13.75
CA GLU A 473 -39.39 -64.57 -14.23
C GLU A 473 -40.20 -65.60 -13.42
N GLU A 474 -40.33 -65.40 -12.11
CA GLU A 474 -41.20 -66.22 -11.25
C GLU A 474 -42.68 -66.11 -11.66
N GLU A 475 -43.14 -64.89 -11.99
CA GLU A 475 -44.50 -64.66 -12.45
C GLU A 475 -44.76 -65.28 -13.82
N ARG A 476 -43.83 -65.13 -14.77
CA ARG A 476 -43.88 -65.86 -16.06
C ARG A 476 -43.98 -67.36 -15.85
N LYS A 477 -43.22 -67.92 -14.90
CA LYS A 477 -43.28 -69.33 -14.54
C LYS A 477 -44.61 -69.73 -13.90
N ARG A 478 -45.27 -68.85 -13.13
CA ARG A 478 -46.61 -69.09 -12.57
C ARG A 478 -47.66 -69.10 -13.67
N ILE A 479 -47.71 -68.06 -14.50
CA ILE A 479 -48.69 -67.93 -15.60
C ILE A 479 -48.55 -69.09 -16.59
N ALA A 480 -47.31 -69.46 -16.96
CA ALA A 480 -47.09 -70.59 -17.87
C ALA A 480 -47.64 -71.92 -17.30
N ARG A 481 -47.49 -72.14 -15.98
CA ARG A 481 -48.05 -73.32 -15.32
C ARG A 481 -49.57 -73.29 -15.27
N GLU A 482 -50.17 -72.16 -14.89
CA GLU A 482 -51.64 -72.02 -14.85
C GLU A 482 -52.27 -72.20 -16.22
N LEU A 483 -51.70 -71.60 -17.27
CA LEU A 483 -52.17 -71.81 -18.64
C LEU A 483 -52.04 -73.27 -19.06
N HIS A 484 -50.93 -73.92 -18.73
CA HIS A 484 -50.72 -75.32 -19.08
C HIS A 484 -51.68 -76.26 -18.36
N ASP A 485 -51.86 -76.08 -17.05
CA ASP A 485 -52.58 -77.03 -16.21
C ASP A 485 -54.09 -76.80 -16.24
N GLU A 486 -54.56 -75.56 -16.36
CA GLU A 486 -56.00 -75.27 -16.40
C GLU A 486 -56.51 -75.18 -17.84
N THR A 487 -55.93 -74.29 -18.66
CA THR A 487 -56.53 -73.98 -19.98
C THR A 487 -56.22 -75.04 -21.05
N ILE A 488 -54.99 -75.56 -21.14
CA ILE A 488 -54.68 -76.61 -22.12
C ILE A 488 -55.42 -77.90 -21.77
N GLN A 489 -55.46 -78.30 -20.49
CA GLN A 489 -56.17 -79.51 -20.08
C GLN A 489 -57.68 -79.42 -20.36
N ALA A 490 -58.31 -78.26 -20.10
CA ALA A 490 -59.71 -78.04 -20.43
C ALA A 490 -59.98 -78.13 -21.94
N LEU A 491 -59.10 -77.56 -22.77
CA LEU A 491 -59.21 -77.65 -24.24
C LEU A 491 -59.02 -79.08 -24.75
N VAL A 492 -58.10 -79.86 -24.16
CA VAL A 492 -57.92 -81.28 -24.50
C VAL A 492 -59.18 -82.07 -24.20
N ALA A 493 -59.78 -81.87 -23.00
CA ALA A 493 -61.04 -82.52 -22.63
C ALA A 493 -62.18 -82.14 -23.58
N LEU A 494 -62.27 -80.86 -23.98
CA LEU A 494 -63.26 -80.37 -24.93
C LEU A 494 -63.08 -81.01 -26.32
N CYS A 495 -61.84 -81.10 -26.82
CA CYS A 495 -61.54 -81.81 -28.08
C CYS A 495 -61.97 -83.28 -28.01
N GLN A 496 -61.66 -83.99 -26.91
CA GLN A 496 -62.05 -85.39 -26.70
C GLN A 496 -63.58 -85.56 -26.66
N GLN A 497 -64.32 -84.64 -26.03
CA GLN A 497 -65.78 -84.65 -26.02
C GLN A 497 -66.35 -84.44 -27.43
N ILE A 498 -65.79 -83.52 -28.21
CA ILE A 498 -66.20 -83.29 -29.61
C ILE A 498 -65.92 -84.54 -30.47
N ASP A 499 -64.75 -85.17 -30.30
CA ASP A 499 -64.37 -86.40 -31.01
C ASP A 499 -65.27 -87.59 -30.65
N GLY A 500 -65.66 -87.71 -29.38
CA GLY A 500 -66.62 -88.71 -28.90
C GLY A 500 -68.01 -88.53 -29.52
N LEU A 501 -68.52 -87.30 -29.57
CA LEU A 501 -69.80 -86.96 -30.23
C LEU A 501 -69.75 -87.20 -31.74
N ALA A 502 -68.62 -86.92 -32.39
CA ALA A 502 -68.42 -87.16 -33.82
C ALA A 502 -68.34 -88.66 -34.18
N SER A 503 -67.80 -89.49 -33.28
CA SER A 503 -67.55 -90.92 -33.50
C SER A 503 -68.70 -91.84 -33.07
N GLY A 504 -69.48 -91.46 -32.05
CA GLY A 504 -70.55 -92.29 -31.47
C GLY A 504 -71.89 -92.29 -32.22
N GLY A 505 -72.15 -91.33 -33.10
CA GLY A 505 -73.44 -91.17 -33.79
C GLY A 505 -73.53 -91.92 -35.12
N LYS A 506 -73.99 -93.17 -35.13
CA LYS A 506 -74.50 -93.83 -36.35
C LYS A 506 -75.85 -93.18 -36.74
N GLY A 507 -75.79 -92.08 -37.48
CA GLY A 507 -76.99 -91.37 -37.98
C GLY A 507 -76.95 -89.84 -37.96
N LEU A 508 -75.80 -89.22 -37.64
CA LEU A 508 -75.68 -87.75 -37.62
C LEU A 508 -75.89 -87.13 -39.02
N PRO A 509 -76.74 -86.09 -39.16
CA PRO A 509 -76.87 -85.32 -40.39
C PRO A 509 -75.52 -84.71 -40.82
N ARG A 510 -75.27 -84.60 -42.14
CA ARG A 510 -74.00 -84.07 -42.68
C ARG A 510 -73.63 -82.69 -42.12
N ASP A 511 -74.61 -81.82 -41.91
CA ASP A 511 -74.40 -80.48 -41.36
C ASP A 511 -73.93 -80.50 -39.89
N ALA A 512 -74.47 -81.41 -39.07
CA ALA A 512 -74.03 -81.57 -37.69
C ALA A 512 -72.57 -82.07 -37.61
N ARG A 513 -72.20 -83.03 -38.47
CA ARG A 513 -70.82 -83.52 -38.56
C ARG A 513 -69.86 -82.43 -39.04
N ARG A 514 -70.25 -81.58 -39.99
CA ARG A 514 -69.45 -80.43 -40.46
C ARG A 514 -69.24 -79.40 -39.34
N ARG A 515 -70.29 -79.09 -38.55
CA ARG A 515 -70.20 -78.16 -37.40
C ARG A 515 -69.29 -78.69 -36.29
N LEU A 516 -69.37 -79.99 -35.95
CA LEU A 516 -68.48 -80.61 -34.97
C LEU A 516 -67.01 -80.58 -35.44
N ALA A 517 -66.75 -80.87 -36.72
CA ALA A 517 -65.40 -80.76 -37.29
C ALA A 517 -64.86 -79.32 -37.29
N GLU A 518 -65.73 -78.31 -37.45
CA GLU A 518 -65.33 -76.91 -37.30
C GLU A 518 -65.03 -76.53 -35.85
N LEU A 519 -65.84 -76.96 -34.89
CA LEU A 519 -65.59 -76.73 -33.46
C LEU A 519 -64.30 -77.41 -32.99
N HIS A 520 -64.04 -78.64 -33.44
CA HIS A 520 -62.78 -79.34 -33.17
C HIS A 520 -61.58 -78.56 -33.70
N ARG A 521 -61.65 -78.12 -34.96
CA ARG A 521 -60.59 -77.32 -35.58
C ARG A 521 -60.34 -76.03 -34.81
N ARG A 522 -61.39 -75.28 -34.46
CA ARG A 522 -61.28 -74.04 -33.68
C ARG A 522 -60.70 -74.29 -32.28
N ALA A 523 -61.13 -75.34 -31.59
CA ALA A 523 -60.60 -75.70 -30.27
C ALA A 523 -59.11 -76.09 -30.36
N ASN A 524 -58.72 -76.81 -31.41
CA ASN A 524 -57.33 -77.16 -31.67
C ASN A 524 -56.49 -75.93 -32.02
N ASP A 525 -57.01 -75.00 -32.82
CA ASP A 525 -56.34 -73.73 -33.14
C ASP A 525 -56.10 -72.90 -31.87
N ILE A 526 -57.11 -72.80 -30.99
CA ILE A 526 -56.98 -72.12 -29.68
C ILE A 526 -55.96 -72.84 -28.81
N MET A 527 -56.01 -74.18 -28.73
CA MET A 527 -55.05 -74.98 -27.96
C MET A 527 -53.61 -74.77 -28.46
N GLN A 528 -53.39 -74.73 -29.77
CA GLN A 528 -52.08 -74.42 -30.35
C GLN A 528 -51.63 -72.99 -30.03
N GLY A 529 -52.55 -72.02 -30.05
CA GLY A 529 -52.28 -70.64 -29.64
C GLY A 529 -51.86 -70.54 -28.17
N VAL A 530 -52.58 -71.19 -27.26
CA VAL A 530 -52.25 -71.23 -25.82
C VAL A 530 -50.93 -71.96 -25.56
N ARG A 531 -50.65 -73.06 -26.27
CA ARG A 531 -49.35 -73.74 -26.22
C ARG A 531 -48.20 -72.82 -26.62
N ARG A 532 -48.38 -72.04 -27.69
CA ARG A 532 -47.38 -71.05 -28.12
C ARG A 532 -47.16 -69.96 -27.08
N LEU A 533 -48.23 -69.39 -26.52
CA LEU A 533 -48.17 -68.42 -25.41
C LEU A 533 -47.42 -68.98 -24.19
N THR A 534 -47.71 -70.23 -23.83
CA THR A 534 -47.05 -70.93 -22.73
C THR A 534 -45.56 -71.10 -23.02
N GLN A 535 -45.16 -71.43 -24.25
CA GLN A 535 -43.77 -71.57 -24.66
C GLN A 535 -43.02 -70.22 -24.68
N ASP A 536 -43.66 -69.14 -25.12
CA ASP A 536 -43.10 -67.78 -25.07
C ASP A 536 -42.88 -67.32 -23.62
N LEU A 537 -43.82 -67.65 -22.74
CA LEU A 537 -43.73 -67.38 -21.31
C LEU A 537 -42.69 -68.26 -20.62
N ARG A 538 -42.59 -69.56 -20.92
CA ARG A 538 -41.56 -70.46 -20.41
C ARG A 538 -41.46 -71.73 -21.29
N PRO A 539 -40.34 -71.96 -21.98
CA PRO A 539 -40.22 -73.13 -22.85
C PRO A 539 -40.08 -74.40 -22.01
N ALA A 540 -41.10 -75.26 -22.00
CA ALA A 540 -41.03 -76.57 -21.35
C ALA A 540 -39.94 -77.48 -21.97
N THR A 541 -39.57 -77.22 -23.23
CA THR A 541 -38.43 -77.85 -23.92
C THR A 541 -37.11 -77.53 -23.23
N LEU A 542 -36.95 -76.32 -22.67
CA LEU A 542 -35.75 -75.95 -21.93
C LEU A 542 -35.65 -76.73 -20.62
N ASP A 543 -36.75 -76.79 -19.86
CA ASP A 543 -36.80 -77.52 -18.58
C ASP A 543 -36.51 -79.02 -18.80
N ASN A 544 -37.16 -79.65 -19.79
CA ASN A 544 -37.12 -81.11 -19.98
C ASN A 544 -35.97 -81.61 -20.88
N LEU A 545 -35.60 -80.86 -21.92
CA LEU A 545 -34.65 -81.30 -22.96
C LEU A 545 -33.34 -80.48 -22.96
N GLY A 546 -33.32 -79.33 -22.29
CA GLY A 546 -32.14 -78.48 -22.12
C GLY A 546 -31.98 -77.39 -23.18
N LEU A 547 -30.86 -76.67 -23.11
CA LEU A 547 -30.62 -75.46 -23.90
C LEU A 547 -30.60 -75.71 -25.42
N VAL A 548 -29.87 -76.72 -25.89
CA VAL A 548 -29.68 -76.95 -27.34
C VAL A 548 -31.02 -77.21 -28.05
N PRO A 549 -31.87 -78.15 -27.60
CA PRO A 549 -33.17 -78.38 -28.25
C PRO A 549 -34.11 -77.16 -28.17
N ALA A 550 -34.01 -76.37 -27.10
CA ALA A 550 -34.80 -75.15 -26.97
C ALA A 550 -34.37 -74.07 -27.99
N LEU A 551 -33.07 -73.90 -28.23
CA LEU A 551 -32.54 -72.98 -29.24
C LEU A 551 -32.86 -73.43 -30.66
N GLU A 552 -32.75 -74.73 -30.95
CA GLU A 552 -33.14 -75.32 -32.25
C GLU A 552 -34.63 -75.08 -32.54
N TRP A 553 -35.49 -75.29 -31.53
CA TRP A 553 -36.91 -74.99 -31.64
C TRP A 553 -37.17 -73.50 -31.89
N LEU A 554 -36.50 -72.62 -31.13
CA LEU A 554 -36.65 -71.18 -31.27
C LEU A 554 -36.23 -70.70 -32.67
N ALA A 555 -35.12 -71.21 -33.20
CA ALA A 555 -34.67 -70.93 -34.56
C ALA A 555 -35.68 -71.38 -35.62
N ALA A 556 -36.22 -72.59 -35.49
CA ALA A 556 -37.23 -73.11 -36.41
C ALA A 556 -38.55 -72.31 -36.36
N GLU A 557 -38.94 -71.81 -35.19
CA GLU A 557 -40.13 -70.98 -35.01
C GLU A 557 -39.94 -69.60 -35.68
N VAL A 558 -38.79 -68.94 -35.44
CA VAL A 558 -38.45 -67.67 -36.09
C VAL A 558 -38.45 -67.81 -37.61
N ALA A 559 -37.84 -68.87 -38.15
CA ALA A 559 -37.81 -69.13 -39.59
C ALA A 559 -39.23 -69.31 -40.18
N ARG A 560 -40.12 -70.01 -39.48
CA ARG A 560 -41.49 -70.29 -39.94
C ARG A 560 -42.38 -69.05 -40.01
N TYR A 561 -42.25 -68.13 -39.05
CA TYR A 561 -43.16 -66.98 -38.90
C TYR A 561 -42.63 -65.66 -39.44
N SER A 562 -41.30 -65.48 -39.49
CA SER A 562 -40.69 -64.22 -39.93
C SER A 562 -40.01 -64.29 -41.29
N GLY A 563 -39.78 -65.49 -41.83
CA GLY A 563 -39.06 -65.69 -43.09
C GLY A 563 -37.54 -65.47 -43.01
N VAL A 564 -36.98 -65.20 -41.82
CA VAL A 564 -35.53 -65.08 -41.59
C VAL A 564 -34.94 -66.47 -41.41
N GLU A 565 -34.03 -66.88 -42.30
CA GLU A 565 -33.37 -68.18 -42.20
C GLU A 565 -32.49 -68.21 -40.94
N THR A 566 -32.89 -69.02 -39.94
CA THR A 566 -32.19 -69.07 -38.65
C THR A 566 -31.62 -70.46 -38.43
N ARG A 567 -30.31 -70.58 -38.20
CA ARG A 567 -29.62 -71.86 -37.96
C ARG A 567 -28.91 -71.88 -36.62
N VAL A 568 -28.81 -73.08 -36.03
CA VAL A 568 -28.10 -73.32 -34.77
C VAL A 568 -26.86 -74.17 -35.04
N GLU A 569 -25.70 -73.69 -34.61
CA GLU A 569 -24.41 -74.37 -34.69
C GLU A 569 -23.93 -74.69 -33.28
N VAL A 570 -23.57 -75.94 -33.02
CA VAL A 570 -23.08 -76.38 -31.71
C VAL A 570 -21.68 -76.96 -31.87
N ILE A 571 -20.73 -76.43 -31.10
CA ILE A 571 -19.33 -76.83 -31.09
C ILE A 571 -18.96 -77.31 -29.68
N GLY A 572 -18.19 -78.40 -29.60
CA GLY A 572 -17.79 -79.02 -28.34
C GLY A 572 -18.77 -80.11 -27.86
N GLN A 573 -18.47 -80.68 -26.68
CA GLN A 573 -19.29 -81.74 -26.10
C GLN A 573 -20.54 -81.15 -25.42
N LYS A 574 -21.73 -81.58 -25.86
CA LYS A 574 -23.00 -81.13 -25.27
C LYS A 574 -23.07 -81.52 -23.79
N ARG A 575 -23.30 -80.53 -22.93
CA ARG A 575 -23.55 -80.71 -21.49
C ARG A 575 -24.73 -79.86 -21.03
N ARG A 576 -25.37 -80.25 -19.91
CA ARG A 576 -26.37 -79.41 -19.24
C ARG A 576 -25.66 -78.32 -18.44
N LEU A 577 -26.17 -77.10 -18.54
CA LEU A 577 -25.74 -76.00 -17.69
C LEU A 577 -26.71 -75.90 -16.50
N PRO A 578 -26.37 -75.13 -15.45
CA PRO A 578 -27.32 -74.83 -14.39
C PRO A 578 -28.65 -74.30 -14.99
N PRO A 579 -29.83 -74.72 -14.50
CA PRO A 579 -31.12 -74.35 -15.09
C PRO A 579 -31.34 -72.84 -15.23
N GLU A 580 -30.81 -72.05 -14.29
CA GLU A 580 -30.87 -70.58 -14.34
C GLU A 580 -30.03 -70.01 -15.49
N THR A 581 -28.84 -70.58 -15.73
CA THR A 581 -27.95 -70.23 -16.84
C THR A 581 -28.57 -70.58 -18.20
N GLU A 582 -29.16 -71.78 -18.33
CA GLU A 582 -29.87 -72.19 -19.54
C GLU A 582 -31.03 -71.23 -19.87
N LEU A 583 -31.78 -70.82 -18.85
CA LEU A 583 -32.87 -69.86 -18.97
C LEU A 583 -32.39 -68.47 -19.39
N VAL A 584 -31.33 -67.95 -18.77
CA VAL A 584 -30.77 -66.64 -19.15
C VAL A 584 -30.27 -66.65 -20.59
N ILE A 585 -29.51 -67.67 -21.00
CA ILE A 585 -29.03 -67.80 -22.39
C ILE A 585 -30.23 -67.84 -23.35
N PHE A 586 -31.25 -68.64 -23.04
CA PHE A 586 -32.44 -68.72 -23.86
C PHE A 586 -33.14 -67.36 -23.99
N ARG A 587 -33.31 -66.62 -22.88
CA ARG A 587 -33.95 -65.30 -22.88
C ARG A 587 -33.17 -64.25 -23.66
N VAL A 588 -31.85 -64.23 -23.51
CA VAL A 588 -30.99 -63.31 -24.27
C VAL A 588 -31.06 -63.65 -25.75
N THR A 589 -31.01 -64.94 -26.10
CA THR A 589 -31.13 -65.38 -27.50
C THR A 589 -32.50 -65.06 -28.09
N GLN A 590 -33.59 -65.25 -27.32
CA GLN A 590 -34.96 -64.91 -27.70
C GLN A 590 -35.10 -63.40 -27.98
N GLU A 591 -34.59 -62.55 -27.09
CA GLU A 591 -34.66 -61.10 -27.28
C GLU A 591 -33.75 -60.63 -28.43
N ALA A 592 -32.57 -61.23 -28.59
CA ALA A 592 -31.68 -60.96 -29.72
C ALA A 592 -32.36 -61.29 -31.06
N LEU A 593 -32.94 -62.48 -31.22
CA LEU A 593 -33.66 -62.86 -32.44
C LEU A 593 -34.91 -62.00 -32.67
N ARG A 594 -35.62 -61.61 -31.61
CA ARG A 594 -36.75 -60.68 -31.71
C ARG A 594 -36.31 -59.32 -32.24
N ASN A 595 -35.13 -58.85 -31.82
CA ASN A 595 -34.53 -57.63 -32.36
C ASN A 595 -34.12 -57.81 -33.83
N VAL A 596 -33.57 -58.96 -34.21
CA VAL A 596 -33.28 -59.27 -35.62
C VAL A 596 -34.54 -59.16 -36.49
N VAL A 597 -35.63 -59.81 -36.06
CA VAL A 597 -36.92 -59.80 -36.78
C VAL A 597 -37.53 -58.40 -36.85
N LYS A 598 -37.46 -57.61 -35.78
CA LYS A 598 -38.12 -56.30 -35.70
C LYS A 598 -37.30 -55.15 -36.29
N HIS A 599 -35.98 -55.22 -36.21
CA HIS A 599 -35.11 -54.06 -36.41
C HIS A 599 -34.02 -54.26 -37.46
N ALA A 600 -33.53 -55.48 -37.68
CA ALA A 600 -32.33 -55.68 -38.49
C ALA A 600 -32.56 -55.72 -40.01
N ARG A 601 -33.80 -55.97 -40.47
CA ARG A 601 -34.10 -56.28 -41.89
C ARG A 601 -33.18 -57.39 -42.45
N ALA A 602 -32.79 -58.33 -41.60
CA ALA A 602 -31.90 -59.43 -41.94
C ALA A 602 -32.63 -60.49 -42.78
N SER A 603 -31.90 -61.18 -43.65
CA SER A 603 -32.37 -62.39 -44.32
C SER A 603 -31.91 -63.68 -43.62
N GLN A 604 -30.85 -63.60 -42.82
CA GLN A 604 -30.26 -64.73 -42.11
C GLN A 604 -29.79 -64.36 -40.70
N ALA A 605 -29.96 -65.31 -39.78
CA ALA A 605 -29.39 -65.27 -38.44
C ALA A 605 -28.73 -66.60 -38.06
N VAL A 606 -27.62 -66.54 -37.33
CA VAL A 606 -26.87 -67.72 -36.87
C VAL A 606 -26.72 -67.66 -35.36
N ILE A 607 -27.12 -68.73 -34.69
CA ILE A 607 -26.89 -68.95 -33.25
C ILE A 607 -25.76 -69.97 -33.13
N LYS A 608 -24.60 -69.54 -32.67
CA LYS A 608 -23.44 -70.41 -32.45
C LYS A 608 -23.25 -70.61 -30.95
N LEU A 609 -23.24 -71.86 -30.49
CA LEU A 609 -23.04 -72.26 -29.11
C LEU A 609 -21.78 -73.11 -29.01
N GLU A 610 -20.82 -72.66 -28.20
CA GLU A 610 -19.51 -73.29 -28.03
C GLU A 610 -19.31 -73.70 -26.56
N PHE A 611 -19.19 -75.01 -26.34
CA PHE A 611 -18.88 -75.59 -25.03
C PHE A 611 -17.37 -75.80 -24.90
N GLY A 612 -16.69 -74.87 -24.22
CA GLY A 612 -15.28 -75.00 -23.85
C GLY A 612 -15.09 -75.70 -22.49
N GLU A 613 -13.83 -75.98 -22.14
CA GLU A 613 -13.47 -76.59 -20.85
C GLU A 613 -13.84 -75.68 -19.68
N ASP A 614 -13.42 -74.40 -19.73
CA ASP A 614 -13.60 -73.43 -18.65
C ASP A 614 -14.71 -72.39 -18.91
N LYS A 615 -15.18 -72.26 -20.16
CA LYS A 615 -16.24 -71.31 -20.50
C LYS A 615 -17.24 -71.81 -21.56
N THR A 616 -18.47 -71.33 -21.47
CA THR A 616 -19.49 -71.51 -22.49
C THR A 616 -19.71 -70.18 -23.21
N GLN A 617 -19.61 -70.18 -24.54
CA GLN A 617 -19.78 -68.98 -25.37
C GLN A 617 -20.98 -69.13 -26.30
N VAL A 618 -21.78 -68.08 -26.41
CA VAL A 618 -22.93 -68.03 -27.32
C VAL A 618 -22.83 -66.78 -28.15
N SER A 619 -22.90 -66.90 -29.47
CA SER A 619 -22.94 -65.74 -30.36
C SER A 619 -24.15 -65.79 -31.27
N ILE A 620 -24.92 -64.70 -31.30
CA ILE A 620 -26.04 -64.49 -32.20
C ILE A 620 -25.59 -63.47 -33.24
N THR A 621 -25.53 -63.89 -34.50
CA THR A 621 -25.07 -63.06 -35.62
C THR A 621 -26.18 -62.89 -36.64
N ASP A 622 -26.43 -61.65 -37.08
CA ASP A 622 -27.35 -61.34 -38.18
C ASP A 622 -26.63 -60.62 -39.33
N ASN A 623 -27.18 -60.75 -40.54
CA ASN A 623 -26.69 -60.10 -41.74
C ASN A 623 -27.45 -58.81 -42.11
N GLY A 624 -28.11 -58.19 -41.13
CA GLY A 624 -28.96 -57.03 -41.32
C GLY A 624 -28.20 -55.71 -41.46
N THR A 625 -28.92 -54.60 -41.27
CA THR A 625 -28.36 -53.25 -41.46
C THR A 625 -27.39 -52.83 -40.35
N GLY A 626 -27.42 -53.48 -39.18
CA GLY A 626 -26.68 -53.06 -38.00
C GLY A 626 -27.11 -51.70 -37.45
N PHE A 627 -26.45 -51.23 -36.39
CA PHE A 627 -26.68 -49.92 -35.76
C PHE A 627 -25.42 -49.45 -35.02
N ASP A 628 -25.35 -48.15 -34.70
CA ASP A 628 -24.26 -47.62 -33.87
C ASP A 628 -24.56 -47.81 -32.38
N PRO A 629 -23.79 -48.66 -31.66
CA PRO A 629 -23.95 -48.82 -30.22
C PRO A 629 -23.36 -47.60 -29.48
N PRO A 630 -24.00 -47.11 -28.40
CA PRO A 630 -23.44 -46.02 -27.60
C PRO A 630 -22.12 -46.45 -26.93
N MET A 631 -21.14 -45.53 -26.87
CA MET A 631 -19.81 -45.78 -26.26
C MET A 631 -19.88 -46.11 -24.76
N VAL A 632 -20.93 -45.66 -24.07
CA VAL A 632 -21.16 -45.93 -22.64
C VAL A 632 -22.47 -46.69 -22.46
N ILE A 633 -22.34 -47.92 -22.00
CA ILE A 633 -23.42 -48.90 -21.88
C ILE A 633 -24.51 -48.47 -20.88
N ASN A 634 -24.15 -47.71 -19.84
CA ASN A 634 -25.11 -47.23 -18.83
C ASN A 634 -26.13 -46.21 -19.38
N ASP A 635 -25.94 -45.67 -20.58
CA ASP A 635 -26.90 -44.76 -21.24
C ASP A 635 -27.97 -45.46 -22.10
N LEU A 636 -27.89 -46.79 -22.24
CA LEU A 636 -28.88 -47.59 -23.00
C LEU A 636 -30.33 -47.39 -22.55
N PRO A 637 -30.67 -47.26 -21.24
CA PRO A 637 -32.03 -46.97 -20.80
C PRO A 637 -32.51 -45.57 -21.19
N ARG A 638 -31.61 -44.57 -21.16
CA ARG A 638 -31.92 -43.17 -21.49
C ARG A 638 -32.22 -42.96 -22.97
N GLN A 639 -31.68 -43.81 -23.85
CA GLN A 639 -31.95 -43.79 -25.29
C GLN A 639 -33.11 -44.72 -25.72
N GLY A 640 -33.90 -45.25 -24.76
CA GLY A 640 -35.04 -46.10 -25.06
C GLY A 640 -34.69 -47.53 -25.53
N LYS A 641 -33.42 -47.94 -25.43
CA LYS A 641 -32.94 -49.28 -25.82
C LYS A 641 -33.06 -50.29 -24.66
N LEU A 642 -34.24 -50.35 -24.04
CA LEU A 642 -34.54 -51.15 -22.84
C LEU A 642 -34.27 -52.65 -23.03
N GLY A 643 -34.47 -53.19 -24.23
CA GLY A 643 -34.21 -54.60 -24.53
C GLY A 643 -32.74 -55.00 -24.39
N LEU A 644 -31.81 -54.13 -24.81
CA LEU A 644 -30.37 -54.37 -24.67
C LEU A 644 -29.90 -54.27 -23.22
N ALA A 645 -30.39 -53.27 -22.48
CA ALA A 645 -30.11 -53.10 -21.06
C ALA A 645 -30.59 -54.31 -20.24
N GLY A 646 -31.79 -54.83 -20.54
CA GLY A 646 -32.33 -56.02 -19.89
C GLY A 646 -31.54 -57.30 -20.18
N MET A 647 -31.05 -57.49 -21.42
CA MET A 647 -30.19 -58.64 -21.74
C MET A 647 -28.89 -58.63 -20.94
N GLN A 648 -28.28 -57.45 -20.80
CA GLN A 648 -27.00 -57.34 -20.10
C GLN A 648 -27.14 -57.54 -18.58
N GLU A 649 -28.19 -56.98 -17.96
CA GLU A 649 -28.41 -57.19 -16.53
C GLU A 649 -28.65 -58.67 -16.22
N ARG A 650 -29.43 -59.38 -17.04
CA ARG A 650 -29.65 -60.83 -16.89
C ARG A 650 -28.35 -61.62 -17.01
N MET A 651 -27.45 -61.25 -17.93
CA MET A 651 -26.15 -61.91 -18.03
C MET A 651 -25.28 -61.66 -16.79
N ARG A 652 -25.32 -60.44 -16.24
CA ARG A 652 -24.59 -60.10 -15.01
C ARG A 652 -25.08 -60.90 -13.80
N LEU A 653 -26.38 -61.19 -13.73
CA LEU A 653 -26.99 -62.00 -12.64
C LEU A 653 -26.40 -63.41 -12.55
N VAL A 654 -26.03 -64.01 -13.68
CA VAL A 654 -25.45 -65.36 -13.75
C VAL A 654 -23.92 -65.36 -13.85
N GLY A 655 -23.28 -64.23 -13.56
CA GLY A 655 -21.82 -64.09 -13.62
C GLY A 655 -21.22 -64.10 -15.03
N GLY A 656 -22.04 -63.91 -16.06
CA GLY A 656 -21.61 -63.84 -17.45
C GLY A 656 -21.41 -62.41 -17.95
N SER A 657 -20.81 -62.30 -19.12
CA SER A 657 -20.64 -61.02 -19.83
C SER A 657 -21.38 -61.05 -21.17
N LEU A 658 -21.81 -59.86 -21.60
CA LEU A 658 -22.48 -59.64 -22.88
C LEU A 658 -21.76 -58.51 -23.62
N LYS A 659 -21.40 -58.76 -24.87
CA LYS A 659 -20.77 -57.79 -25.77
C LYS A 659 -21.61 -57.68 -27.05
N ILE A 660 -21.83 -56.45 -27.49
CA ILE A 660 -22.53 -56.16 -28.74
C ILE A 660 -21.54 -55.49 -29.67
N ASP A 661 -21.31 -56.11 -30.83
CA ASP A 661 -20.56 -55.50 -31.94
C ASP A 661 -21.54 -55.30 -33.10
N SER A 662 -21.74 -54.05 -33.50
CA SER A 662 -22.62 -53.70 -34.60
C SER A 662 -22.07 -52.49 -35.32
N ARG A 663 -22.23 -52.47 -36.64
CA ARG A 663 -21.82 -51.37 -37.51
C ARG A 663 -22.90 -51.14 -38.54
N CYS A 664 -23.22 -49.88 -38.84
CA CYS A 664 -24.17 -49.51 -39.88
C CYS A 664 -23.42 -48.98 -41.12
N PRO A 665 -23.43 -49.67 -42.29
CA PRO A 665 -24.03 -50.98 -42.57
C PRO A 665 -23.09 -52.16 -42.21
N GLY A 666 -23.61 -53.28 -41.68
CA GLY A 666 -22.74 -54.42 -41.32
C GLY A 666 -23.28 -55.48 -40.36
N GLY A 667 -24.59 -55.59 -40.12
CA GLY A 667 -25.17 -56.59 -39.22
C GLY A 667 -24.87 -56.35 -37.73
N THR A 668 -25.27 -57.30 -36.89
CA THR A 668 -25.03 -57.27 -35.44
C THR A 668 -24.53 -58.62 -34.97
N ILE A 669 -23.56 -58.60 -34.06
CA ILE A 669 -23.08 -59.76 -33.31
C ILE A 669 -23.32 -59.50 -31.82
N VAL A 670 -24.16 -60.32 -31.20
CA VAL A 670 -24.33 -60.37 -29.76
C VAL A 670 -23.55 -61.57 -29.23
N SER A 671 -22.49 -61.31 -28.46
CA SER A 671 -21.63 -62.34 -27.88
C SER A 671 -21.86 -62.44 -26.37
N ILE A 672 -22.03 -63.66 -25.89
CA ILE A 672 -22.28 -64.02 -24.50
C ILE A 672 -21.15 -64.92 -24.06
N GLU A 673 -20.56 -64.64 -22.90
CA GLU A 673 -19.52 -65.48 -22.30
C GLU A 673 -19.86 -65.77 -20.84
N LEU A 674 -19.83 -67.06 -20.49
CA LEU A 674 -20.16 -67.57 -19.16
C LEU A 674 -19.04 -68.48 -18.67
N PRO A 675 -18.64 -68.38 -17.40
CA PRO A 675 -17.84 -69.42 -16.77
C PRO A 675 -18.62 -70.75 -16.75
N SER A 676 -17.91 -71.86 -16.99
CA SER A 676 -18.50 -73.20 -17.15
C SER A 676 -19.11 -73.77 -15.89
#